data_AF-A0A962NWM4-F1
#
_entry.id   AF-A0A962NWM4-F1
#
_cell.length_a   1.000
_cell.length_b   1.000
_cell.length_c   1.000
_cell.angle_alpha   90.00
_cell.angle_beta   90.00
_cell.angle_gamma   90.00
#
_symmetry.space_group_name_H-M   'P 1'
#
loop_
_entity.id
_entity.type
_entity.pdbx_description
1 polymer ?
#
loop_
_entity_poly.entity_id
_entity_poly.type
_entity_poly.pdbx_seq_one_letter_code
_entity_poly.pdbx_strand_id
1 'polypeptide(L)'
;MPKLPVLLLSSVFFWGYSLSHAAIVNDVTQLNPIQVSQVIQASSISQIQDLVKHHRGKIAIAGGRHSMGGQTATEDALVLDMSQFKKVITFEPSSKEITVQTGITWRDIQDLIDPHNLSLQIMQSYANFTVGGSLSVNVHGRYIHQGAIIKSVKSIKVVLANGELVTASRTENADIFKAAIGGYGGIGVIVEATLLLDDNVKVERVEQKMAFNDYLNYFEQSVKDQPQVIFHNADLYPPKYNQVRAISYQQTDKDLTIKQRLIEREQAYHAEHAALSLASKGNTGKKLREYLIDPVFYQGERVTWRNYEASYDIKELEPKSRTKQTYVLQEYFVPTDKLTHFVPVMAEILNRHQVNALNVSIRFAHQDSESFLSWSTTDVFALVLYYQQGTTEADKTAVGVWTRELVDAALAEGGSYYLPYQAHATISQFQQAYPHANDFFALKQQLDPDYKFSNKLWDKYYSAYLKQPAKPITNGEESRFKKLLASTQHQDNLFLFLQNVYGLYPADDFLQLMQQQSAQHSSDKDIYQGIQQQVPSITPRAWSLRYALPALAKQKQVLSEQTKQLLEGQTQINGYLEIGSTGRYVAGIKKHFKLNKPIFLMNDEYPSYSPNDIAERGQLRKIGKFLDINQYDPIPRNQIADESLDLVTIYIGLHHIPREKLQPFLESVWRVLRPNGKLIIRDHDVDSAEFHEFISLIHDAFYSGLNKDWDYVSQEPRFFCSAQQLVTLVEEHGFKADSRRLIQDHDPTKNTLILFTKQPSAQQAQLDIHQQLDANPNYQRDEGQSYLTLPEWFLVYNPDEYGQYLNTHSATDFPYFKSIGQFWQYYHQVNQTMGERYDFNGGYHLMVGVLGLSYSVENGVKGLYENSIGRVSELVSSKSLTDEDKFAAYVANDYVSFINVRPWYEYSFSTQLKKLWFDTPVLGKNPFRKLERRLILSTEYLEKAMYATLITGATRLIYGVADDSVLARVIKLDESFFAQHPKIKRINSYADGSMLISLPRYLEFKDAVLAISQANGQFIEIAGNQYIFATVLANKDWQANIDNSKVNFAMPIATKRTQKRVAITLEISQLANSLKQLQQTGADIEHLYDY
;
A
#
# COMPACT_ATOMS: atom_id res chain seq x y z
N MET A 1 -56.87 -58.17 42.31
CA MET A 1 -56.77 -57.26 43.47
C MET A 1 -55.62 -56.31 43.23
N PRO A 2 -55.76 -55.01 43.52
CA PRO A 2 -56.70 -54.07 42.90
C PRO A 2 -55.93 -52.86 42.29
N LYS A 3 -56.36 -52.15 41.24
CA LYS A 3 -57.59 -51.37 40.97
C LYS A 3 -57.83 -50.17 41.91
N LEU A 4 -57.77 -48.97 41.30
CA LEU A 4 -58.50 -47.71 41.61
C LEU A 4 -58.12 -46.98 42.93
N PRO A 5 -58.63 -45.76 43.22
CA PRO A 5 -58.78 -44.52 42.41
C PRO A 5 -58.53 -43.23 43.25
N VAL A 6 -58.33 -42.05 42.63
CA VAL A 6 -58.68 -40.72 43.21
C VAL A 6 -58.90 -39.79 42.01
N LEU A 7 -60.11 -39.37 41.57
CA LEU A 7 -61.18 -38.55 42.16
C LEU A 7 -60.77 -37.13 42.61
N LEU A 8 -61.22 -36.16 41.80
CA LEU A 8 -61.85 -34.88 42.16
C LEU A 8 -61.02 -33.59 42.33
N LEU A 9 -61.50 -32.59 41.56
CA LEU A 9 -61.62 -31.15 41.83
C LEU A 9 -60.30 -30.35 41.76
N SER A 10 -60.19 -29.23 41.05
CA SER A 10 -61.20 -28.25 40.65
C SER A 10 -60.66 -27.39 39.50
N SER A 11 -61.55 -27.07 38.58
CA SER A 11 -61.39 -26.04 37.56
C SER A 11 -61.32 -24.66 38.21
N VAL A 12 -60.15 -24.03 38.14
CA VAL A 12 -60.00 -22.57 38.24
C VAL A 12 -59.38 -22.09 36.94
N PHE A 13 -60.14 -21.25 36.23
CA PHE A 13 -59.69 -20.52 35.06
C PHE A 13 -58.42 -19.74 35.38
N PHE A 14 -57.29 -20.13 34.79
CA PHE A 14 -56.23 -19.21 34.44
C PHE A 14 -56.16 -19.15 32.91
N TRP A 15 -56.47 -17.97 32.36
CA TRP A 15 -56.10 -17.63 30.99
C TRP A 15 -54.57 -17.77 30.89
N GLY A 16 -54.13 -18.89 30.33
CA GLY A 16 -52.73 -19.09 29.99
C GLY A 16 -52.37 -18.13 28.86
N TYR A 17 -51.60 -17.09 29.18
CA TYR A 17 -50.72 -16.48 28.19
C TYR A 17 -49.84 -17.60 27.64
N SER A 18 -50.13 -18.05 26.42
CA SER A 18 -49.19 -18.83 25.63
C SER A 18 -47.96 -17.94 25.44
N LEU A 19 -46.83 -18.31 26.04
CA LEU A 19 -45.53 -17.75 25.70
C LEU A 19 -45.25 -18.19 24.25
N SER A 20 -45.66 -17.37 23.29
CA SER A 20 -45.29 -17.51 21.88
C SER A 20 -43.76 -17.45 21.82
N HIS A 21 -43.11 -18.55 21.42
CA HIS A 21 -41.69 -18.54 21.13
C HIS A 21 -41.45 -17.53 20.00
N ALA A 22 -40.59 -16.54 20.25
CA ALA A 22 -40.25 -15.52 19.26
C ALA A 22 -39.66 -16.18 17.99
N ALA A 23 -40.08 -15.71 16.81
CA ALA A 23 -39.58 -16.22 15.54
C ALA A 23 -38.32 -15.44 15.11
N ILE A 24 -37.39 -16.06 14.39
CA ILE A 24 -36.24 -15.37 13.81
C ILE A 24 -36.45 -15.19 12.31
N VAL A 25 -36.38 -13.95 11.84
CA VAL A 25 -36.34 -13.60 10.41
C VAL A 25 -34.92 -13.19 10.07
N ASN A 26 -34.41 -13.71 8.95
CA ASN A 26 -33.08 -13.37 8.45
C ASN A 26 -33.16 -13.22 6.93
N ASP A 27 -32.22 -12.46 6.38
CA ASP A 27 -32.10 -12.27 4.94
C ASP A 27 -31.22 -13.35 4.27
N VAL A 28 -31.15 -13.29 2.94
CA VAL A 28 -30.42 -14.25 2.11
C VAL A 28 -28.92 -14.39 2.47
N THR A 29 -28.29 -13.36 3.05
CA THR A 29 -26.88 -13.41 3.47
C THR A 29 -26.67 -14.12 4.80
N GLN A 30 -27.73 -14.24 5.60
CA GLN A 30 -27.75 -14.72 6.97
C GLN A 30 -27.04 -13.81 8.00
N LEU A 31 -26.66 -12.58 7.63
CA LEU A 31 -25.94 -11.66 8.51
C LEU A 31 -26.82 -10.89 9.51
N ASN A 32 -28.14 -10.89 9.30
CA ASN A 32 -29.08 -10.08 10.08
C ASN A 32 -30.20 -10.95 10.69
N PRO A 33 -29.89 -11.90 11.59
CA PRO A 33 -30.91 -12.63 12.33
C PRO A 33 -31.64 -11.67 13.28
N ILE A 34 -32.94 -11.46 13.06
CA ILE A 34 -33.76 -10.53 13.84
C ILE A 34 -34.87 -11.31 14.53
N GLN A 35 -34.96 -11.15 15.84
CA GLN A 35 -36.02 -11.74 16.66
C GLN A 35 -37.30 -10.91 16.53
N VAL A 36 -38.37 -11.52 16.05
CA VAL A 36 -39.66 -10.88 15.77
C VAL A 36 -40.76 -11.50 16.63
N SER A 37 -41.86 -10.78 16.87
CA SER A 37 -42.95 -11.30 17.70
C SER A 37 -43.70 -12.44 16.99
N GLN A 38 -43.95 -12.28 15.70
CA GLN A 38 -44.62 -13.28 14.86
C GLN A 38 -44.42 -12.99 13.37
N VAL A 39 -44.61 -14.02 12.55
CA VAL A 39 -44.67 -13.90 11.08
C VAL A 39 -46.08 -14.32 10.64
N ILE A 40 -46.79 -13.42 9.94
CA ILE A 40 -48.13 -13.69 9.41
C ILE A 40 -48.09 -13.64 7.90
N GLN A 41 -48.58 -14.70 7.26
CA GLN A 41 -48.71 -14.77 5.82
C GLN A 41 -49.98 -14.02 5.36
N ALA A 42 -49.82 -13.11 4.39
CA ALA A 42 -50.92 -12.36 3.80
C ALA A 42 -51.80 -13.25 2.90
N SER A 43 -53.12 -13.13 3.03
CA SER A 43 -54.11 -13.91 2.26
C SER A 43 -55.15 -13.06 1.51
N SER A 44 -55.48 -11.87 2.02
CA SER A 44 -56.46 -10.95 1.44
C SER A 44 -56.17 -9.50 1.84
N ILE A 45 -56.65 -8.52 1.06
CA ILE A 45 -56.52 -7.10 1.40
C ILE A 45 -57.22 -6.81 2.74
N SER A 46 -58.40 -7.37 2.97
CA SER A 46 -59.15 -7.19 4.23
C SER A 46 -58.35 -7.69 5.44
N GLN A 47 -57.69 -8.85 5.34
CA GLN A 47 -56.82 -9.34 6.41
C GLN A 47 -55.67 -8.36 6.69
N ILE A 48 -55.04 -7.81 5.65
CA ILE A 48 -53.97 -6.82 5.82
C ILE A 48 -54.50 -5.56 6.51
N GLN A 49 -55.65 -5.03 6.07
CA GLN A 49 -56.29 -3.87 6.70
C GLN A 49 -56.65 -4.15 8.17
N ASP A 50 -57.20 -5.31 8.48
CA ASP A 50 -57.56 -5.70 9.85
C ASP A 50 -56.32 -5.83 10.74
N LEU A 51 -55.24 -6.45 10.24
CA LEU A 51 -53.97 -6.55 10.94
C LEU A 51 -53.38 -5.17 11.24
N VAL A 52 -53.34 -4.28 10.25
CA VAL A 52 -52.80 -2.92 10.40
C VAL A 52 -53.62 -2.10 11.41
N LYS A 53 -54.95 -2.21 11.40
CA LYS A 53 -55.83 -1.48 12.33
C LYS A 53 -55.70 -1.95 13.77
N HIS A 54 -55.64 -3.27 13.99
CA HIS A 54 -55.76 -3.83 15.34
C HIS A 54 -54.41 -4.13 16.00
N HIS A 55 -53.33 -4.30 15.23
CA HIS A 55 -52.00 -4.50 15.81
C HIS A 55 -51.46 -3.19 16.39
N ARG A 56 -50.99 -3.26 17.65
CA ARG A 56 -50.49 -2.12 18.42
C ARG A 56 -48.97 -1.93 18.35
N GLY A 57 -48.23 -2.95 17.91
CA GLY A 57 -46.77 -2.90 17.77
C GLY A 57 -46.33 -2.50 16.36
N LYS A 58 -45.02 -2.62 16.12
CA LYS A 58 -44.42 -2.40 14.80
C LYS A 58 -44.83 -3.50 13.82
N ILE A 59 -45.02 -3.11 12.56
CA ILE A 59 -45.26 -4.01 11.43
C ILE A 59 -44.09 -3.85 10.45
N ALA A 60 -43.43 -4.96 10.13
CA ALA A 60 -42.46 -5.04 9.05
C ALA A 60 -43.06 -5.81 7.88
N ILE A 61 -42.62 -5.51 6.65
CA ILE A 61 -43.15 -6.12 5.43
C ILE A 61 -42.04 -6.94 4.78
N ALA A 62 -42.31 -8.21 4.47
CA ALA A 62 -41.35 -9.10 3.86
C ALA A 62 -41.89 -9.72 2.56
N GLY A 63 -41.08 -9.67 1.50
CA GLY A 63 -41.27 -10.43 0.27
C GLY A 63 -40.28 -11.60 0.21
N GLY A 64 -39.48 -11.65 -0.86
CA GLY A 64 -38.45 -12.69 -1.07
C GLY A 64 -37.21 -12.62 -0.16
N ARG A 65 -37.11 -11.64 0.75
CA ARG A 65 -36.01 -11.48 1.74
C ARG A 65 -34.58 -11.47 1.14
N HIS A 66 -34.44 -10.89 -0.06
CA HIS A 66 -33.17 -10.77 -0.78
C HIS A 66 -32.39 -9.47 -0.52
N SER A 67 -32.99 -8.48 0.16
CA SER A 67 -32.26 -7.32 0.68
C SER A 67 -31.27 -7.77 1.76
N MET A 68 -30.08 -7.18 1.85
CA MET A 68 -28.94 -7.69 2.60
C MET A 68 -28.57 -6.84 3.83
N GLY A 69 -29.53 -6.15 4.45
CA GLY A 69 -29.27 -5.23 5.57
C GLY A 69 -30.42 -5.05 6.56
N GLY A 70 -31.32 -6.04 6.70
CA GLY A 70 -32.42 -6.00 7.68
C GLY A 70 -33.65 -5.18 7.25
N GLN A 71 -33.80 -4.86 5.96
CA GLN A 71 -34.94 -4.06 5.43
C GLN A 71 -36.31 -4.77 5.57
N THR A 72 -36.34 -6.05 5.94
CA THR A 72 -37.57 -6.85 6.03
C THR A 72 -38.07 -7.10 7.45
N ALA A 73 -37.33 -6.67 8.48
CA ALA A 73 -37.69 -6.92 9.89
C ALA A 73 -37.10 -5.87 10.85
N THR A 74 -37.64 -5.82 12.06
CA THR A 74 -37.12 -5.11 13.24
C THR A 74 -37.53 -5.92 14.48
N GLU A 75 -36.85 -5.71 15.61
CA GLU A 75 -37.14 -6.40 16.86
C GLU A 75 -38.62 -6.31 17.25
N ASP A 76 -39.16 -7.45 17.69
CA ASP A 76 -40.53 -7.59 18.23
C ASP A 76 -41.67 -7.22 17.26
N ALA A 77 -41.36 -6.88 16.00
CA ALA A 77 -42.38 -6.56 15.01
C ALA A 77 -43.20 -7.78 14.61
N LEU A 78 -44.44 -7.53 14.17
CA LEU A 78 -45.20 -8.45 13.34
C LEU A 78 -44.64 -8.35 11.92
N VAL A 79 -44.10 -9.45 11.38
CA VAL A 79 -43.66 -9.50 9.99
C VAL A 79 -44.80 -9.99 9.11
N LEU A 80 -45.26 -9.12 8.21
CA LEU A 80 -46.24 -9.47 7.18
C LEU A 80 -45.52 -10.08 5.96
N ASP A 81 -45.64 -11.40 5.81
CA ASP A 81 -45.08 -12.15 4.70
C ASP A 81 -46.02 -12.10 3.48
N MET A 82 -45.58 -11.40 2.45
CA MET A 82 -46.33 -11.17 1.21
C MET A 82 -46.11 -12.27 0.17
N SER A 83 -45.22 -13.25 0.38
CA SER A 83 -44.78 -14.22 -0.67
C SER A 83 -45.89 -15.06 -1.30
N GLN A 84 -47.03 -15.23 -0.62
CA GLN A 84 -48.19 -15.95 -1.16
C GLN A 84 -49.31 -15.03 -1.67
N PHE A 85 -49.14 -13.72 -1.55
CA PHE A 85 -50.07 -12.70 -2.05
C PHE A 85 -49.77 -12.40 -3.52
N LYS A 86 -49.99 -13.38 -4.40
CA LYS A 86 -49.41 -13.46 -5.74
C LYS A 86 -50.40 -13.64 -6.89
N LYS A 87 -51.66 -13.22 -6.73
CA LYS A 87 -52.66 -13.32 -7.81
C LYS A 87 -52.40 -12.30 -8.92
N VAL A 88 -52.67 -12.68 -10.15
CA VAL A 88 -52.85 -11.76 -11.27
C VAL A 88 -54.28 -11.25 -11.24
N ILE A 89 -54.46 -9.93 -11.20
CA ILE A 89 -55.76 -9.27 -11.09
C ILE A 89 -56.33 -8.99 -12.48
N THR A 90 -55.52 -8.39 -13.35
CA THR A 90 -55.84 -8.18 -14.77
C THR A 90 -54.58 -8.38 -15.62
N PHE A 91 -54.75 -8.87 -16.84
CA PHE A 91 -53.68 -8.96 -17.82
C PHE A 91 -54.25 -8.62 -19.20
N GLU A 92 -53.72 -7.56 -19.82
CA GLU A 92 -54.18 -7.07 -21.11
C GLU A 92 -53.00 -7.05 -22.10
N PRO A 93 -52.79 -8.13 -22.88
CA PRO A 93 -51.68 -8.24 -23.82
C PRO A 93 -51.66 -7.13 -24.88
N SER A 94 -52.83 -6.68 -25.34
CA SER A 94 -52.94 -5.66 -26.40
C SER A 94 -52.47 -4.28 -25.98
N SER A 95 -52.72 -3.91 -24.72
CA SER A 95 -52.25 -2.64 -24.13
C SER A 95 -50.89 -2.80 -23.44
N LYS A 96 -50.33 -4.02 -23.38
CA LYS A 96 -49.08 -4.36 -22.69
C LYS A 96 -49.13 -3.99 -21.21
N GLU A 97 -50.26 -4.25 -20.55
CA GLU A 97 -50.47 -3.93 -19.13
C GLU A 97 -50.80 -5.18 -18.31
N ILE A 98 -50.27 -5.24 -17.09
CA ILE A 98 -50.63 -6.29 -16.12
C ILE A 98 -50.82 -5.69 -14.73
N THR A 99 -51.91 -6.03 -14.06
CA THR A 99 -52.13 -5.70 -12.65
C THR A 99 -51.99 -6.96 -11.81
N VAL A 100 -51.12 -6.91 -10.80
CA VAL A 100 -50.80 -8.06 -9.97
C VAL A 100 -50.81 -7.71 -8.48
N GLN A 101 -51.06 -8.71 -7.64
CA GLN A 101 -50.72 -8.64 -6.24
C GLN A 101 -49.19 -8.68 -6.07
N THR A 102 -48.66 -7.84 -5.20
CA THR A 102 -47.22 -7.54 -5.12
C THR A 102 -46.35 -8.65 -4.54
N GLY A 103 -46.94 -9.72 -4.02
CA GLY A 103 -46.23 -10.93 -3.59
C GLY A 103 -45.75 -11.81 -4.74
N ILE A 104 -46.26 -11.61 -5.96
CA ILE A 104 -45.86 -12.37 -7.15
C ILE A 104 -44.40 -12.10 -7.50
N THR A 105 -43.68 -13.10 -8.03
CA THR A 105 -42.30 -12.92 -8.49
C THR A 105 -42.23 -12.49 -9.95
N TRP A 106 -41.12 -11.89 -10.37
CA TRP A 106 -40.88 -11.60 -11.79
C TRP A 106 -40.96 -12.85 -12.65
N ARG A 107 -40.46 -13.98 -12.14
CA ARG A 107 -40.51 -15.25 -12.84
C ARG A 107 -41.92 -15.75 -13.06
N ASP A 108 -42.80 -15.61 -12.07
CA ASP A 108 -44.21 -16.00 -12.21
C ASP A 108 -44.93 -15.14 -13.26
N ILE A 109 -44.60 -13.85 -13.35
CA ILE A 109 -45.13 -12.97 -14.40
C ILE A 109 -44.59 -13.39 -15.77
N GLN A 110 -43.28 -13.65 -15.89
CA GLN A 110 -42.66 -14.11 -17.15
C GLN A 110 -43.31 -15.38 -17.69
N ASP A 111 -43.56 -16.38 -16.83
CA ASP A 111 -44.22 -17.63 -17.24
C ASP A 111 -45.63 -17.37 -17.83
N LEU A 112 -46.32 -16.31 -17.39
CA LEU A 112 -47.63 -15.91 -17.92
C LEU A 112 -47.55 -15.08 -19.21
N ILE A 113 -46.64 -14.11 -19.30
CA ILE A 113 -46.61 -13.13 -20.39
C ILE A 113 -45.77 -13.58 -21.59
N ASP A 114 -44.80 -14.49 -21.39
CA ASP A 114 -43.92 -14.98 -22.45
C ASP A 114 -44.65 -15.64 -23.64
N PRO A 115 -45.72 -16.45 -23.43
CA PRO A 115 -46.54 -17.01 -24.52
C PRO A 115 -47.22 -15.95 -25.39
N HIS A 116 -47.37 -14.72 -24.89
CA HIS A 116 -47.94 -13.58 -25.62
C HIS A 116 -46.86 -12.74 -26.34
N ASN A 117 -45.61 -13.22 -26.39
CA ASN A 117 -44.45 -12.47 -26.88
C ASN A 117 -44.21 -11.15 -26.14
N LEU A 118 -44.54 -11.14 -24.84
CA LEU A 118 -44.32 -10.00 -23.96
C LEU A 118 -43.26 -10.33 -22.91
N SER A 119 -42.72 -9.27 -22.32
CA SER A 119 -41.62 -9.31 -21.37
C SER A 119 -41.70 -8.10 -20.42
N LEU A 120 -41.03 -8.16 -19.27
CA LEU A 120 -41.06 -7.07 -18.28
C LEU A 120 -40.29 -5.85 -18.77
N GLN A 121 -40.83 -4.64 -18.63
CA GLN A 121 -40.14 -3.44 -19.11
C GLN A 121 -38.88 -3.12 -18.29
N ILE A 122 -38.98 -3.15 -16.95
CA ILE A 122 -37.87 -2.88 -16.03
C ILE A 122 -37.91 -3.91 -14.89
N MET A 123 -36.78 -4.55 -14.63
CA MET A 123 -36.53 -5.39 -13.44
C MET A 123 -35.02 -5.46 -13.17
N GLN A 124 -34.64 -5.97 -12.01
CA GLN A 124 -33.26 -6.36 -11.71
C GLN A 124 -32.87 -7.66 -12.46
N SER A 125 -31.58 -8.00 -12.48
CA SER A 125 -31.05 -9.10 -13.30
C SER A 125 -31.65 -10.49 -13.03
N TYR A 126 -32.15 -10.75 -11.83
CA TYR A 126 -32.64 -12.06 -11.39
C TYR A 126 -34.16 -12.03 -11.18
N ALA A 127 -34.84 -13.12 -11.53
CA ALA A 127 -36.30 -13.15 -11.62
C ALA A 127 -37.03 -13.66 -10.34
N ASN A 128 -36.30 -14.11 -9.31
CA ASN A 128 -36.88 -14.68 -8.09
C ASN A 128 -37.52 -13.65 -7.14
N PHE A 129 -37.34 -12.37 -7.40
CA PHE A 129 -37.77 -11.32 -6.50
C PHE A 129 -39.26 -11.03 -6.64
N THR A 130 -39.90 -10.68 -5.52
CA THR A 130 -41.30 -10.23 -5.54
C THR A 130 -41.42 -8.82 -6.11
N VAL A 131 -42.55 -8.53 -6.77
CA VAL A 131 -42.85 -7.19 -7.31
C VAL A 131 -42.79 -6.15 -6.18
N GLY A 132 -43.43 -6.42 -5.05
CA GLY A 132 -43.48 -5.50 -3.90
C GLY A 132 -42.11 -5.20 -3.30
N GLY A 133 -41.24 -6.21 -3.20
CA GLY A 133 -39.86 -6.00 -2.77
C GLY A 133 -39.09 -5.13 -3.75
N SER A 134 -39.28 -5.36 -5.06
CA SER A 134 -38.63 -4.60 -6.12
C SER A 134 -39.09 -3.14 -6.20
N LEU A 135 -40.39 -2.89 -6.01
CA LEU A 135 -40.94 -1.55 -5.90
C LEU A 135 -40.45 -0.85 -4.63
N SER A 136 -40.39 -1.57 -3.50
CA SER A 136 -39.97 -1.00 -2.21
C SER A 136 -38.54 -0.46 -2.24
N VAL A 137 -37.66 -1.02 -3.06
CA VAL A 137 -36.27 -0.57 -3.19
C VAL A 137 -36.03 0.27 -4.44
N ASN A 138 -37.08 0.53 -5.24
CA ASN A 138 -37.02 1.23 -6.52
C ASN A 138 -35.91 0.70 -7.44
N VAL A 139 -35.95 -0.62 -7.72
CA VAL A 139 -34.91 -1.33 -8.49
C VAL A 139 -34.61 -0.69 -9.83
N HIS A 140 -33.39 -0.93 -10.31
CA HIS A 140 -33.03 -0.81 -11.72
C HIS A 140 -32.44 -2.13 -12.22
N GLY A 141 -32.18 -2.19 -13.53
CA GLY A 141 -31.63 -3.36 -14.18
C GLY A 141 -30.47 -3.05 -15.11
N ARG A 142 -30.33 -3.87 -16.15
CA ARG A 142 -29.35 -3.71 -17.24
C ARG A 142 -29.95 -3.04 -18.48
N TYR A 143 -31.18 -2.53 -18.38
CA TYR A 143 -31.96 -2.00 -19.48
C TYR A 143 -31.46 -0.59 -19.85
N ILE A 144 -30.70 -0.49 -20.94
CA ILE A 144 -29.90 0.72 -21.26
C ILE A 144 -30.76 1.98 -21.46
N HIS A 145 -31.97 1.84 -21.99
CA HIS A 145 -32.88 2.95 -22.27
C HIS A 145 -33.86 3.24 -21.11
N GLN A 146 -33.64 2.64 -19.94
CA GLN A 146 -34.53 2.72 -18.80
C GLN A 146 -33.81 3.32 -17.58
N GLY A 147 -34.58 3.56 -16.51
CA GLY A 147 -34.04 3.97 -15.22
C GLY A 147 -34.58 3.10 -14.11
N ALA A 148 -34.94 3.73 -13.00
CA ALA A 148 -35.61 3.06 -11.91
C ALA A 148 -37.02 2.52 -12.31
N ILE A 149 -37.45 1.45 -11.64
CA ILE A 149 -38.70 0.73 -11.93
C ILE A 149 -39.94 1.60 -11.83
N ILE A 150 -39.91 2.68 -11.05
CA ILE A 150 -41.04 3.63 -10.94
C ILE A 150 -41.52 4.10 -12.33
N LYS A 151 -40.63 4.17 -13.32
CA LYS A 151 -40.94 4.55 -14.71
C LYS A 151 -41.84 3.56 -15.43
N SER A 152 -41.81 2.26 -15.08
CA SER A 152 -42.67 1.23 -15.65
C SER A 152 -43.93 0.93 -14.83
N VAL A 153 -44.20 1.69 -13.77
CA VAL A 153 -45.37 1.53 -12.91
C VAL A 153 -46.42 2.57 -13.28
N LYS A 154 -47.64 2.13 -13.59
CA LYS A 154 -48.77 3.01 -13.91
C LYS A 154 -49.50 3.47 -12.65
N SER A 155 -49.76 2.54 -11.74
CA SER A 155 -50.44 2.81 -10.46
C SER A 155 -50.16 1.69 -9.45
N ILE A 156 -50.30 2.01 -8.18
CA ILE A 156 -50.26 1.06 -7.06
C ILE A 156 -51.47 1.22 -6.16
N LYS A 157 -51.82 0.17 -5.41
CA LYS A 157 -52.72 0.27 -4.26
C LYS A 157 -51.94 0.04 -2.96
N VAL A 158 -52.16 0.89 -1.96
CA VAL A 158 -51.42 0.90 -0.70
C VAL A 158 -52.38 0.85 0.47
N VAL A 159 -52.10 -0.02 1.44
CA VAL A 159 -52.76 0.00 2.77
C VAL A 159 -51.93 0.87 3.71
N LEU A 160 -52.49 2.00 4.15
CA LEU A 160 -51.86 2.97 5.04
C LEU A 160 -51.96 2.56 6.52
N ALA A 161 -51.30 3.28 7.42
CA ALA A 161 -51.20 2.89 8.84
C ALA A 161 -52.54 2.99 9.60
N ASN A 162 -53.48 3.81 9.08
CA ASN A 162 -54.88 3.87 9.52
C ASN A 162 -55.73 2.69 8.98
N GLY A 163 -55.17 1.85 8.12
CA GLY A 163 -55.81 0.72 7.46
C GLY A 163 -56.68 1.07 6.25
N GLU A 164 -56.63 2.31 5.77
CA GLU A 164 -57.27 2.75 4.53
C GLU A 164 -56.54 2.16 3.32
N LEU A 165 -57.31 1.77 2.29
CA LEU A 165 -56.78 1.33 1.01
C LEU A 165 -56.88 2.50 0.02
N VAL A 166 -55.73 2.99 -0.44
CA VAL A 166 -55.66 4.10 -1.40
C VAL A 166 -55.07 3.65 -2.73
N THR A 167 -55.54 4.23 -3.83
CA THR A 167 -54.91 4.11 -5.16
C THR A 167 -53.95 5.28 -5.34
N ALA A 168 -52.73 5.01 -5.76
CA ALA A 168 -51.71 6.03 -5.97
C ALA A 168 -51.08 5.90 -7.37
N SER A 169 -50.91 7.02 -8.05
CA SER A 169 -50.32 7.17 -9.39
C SER A 169 -49.66 8.55 -9.50
N ARG A 170 -49.11 8.88 -10.68
CA ARG A 170 -48.56 10.23 -10.93
C ARG A 170 -49.60 11.36 -10.81
N THR A 171 -50.88 11.04 -10.95
CA THR A 171 -51.99 12.03 -10.97
C THR A 171 -52.96 11.90 -9.81
N GLU A 172 -52.88 10.84 -9.01
CA GLU A 172 -53.76 10.56 -7.86
C GLU A 172 -52.88 10.13 -6.68
N ASN A 173 -53.01 10.77 -5.51
CA ASN A 173 -52.16 10.50 -4.33
C ASN A 173 -50.65 10.43 -4.70
N ALA A 174 -50.20 11.43 -5.47
CA ALA A 174 -48.88 11.40 -6.12
C ALA A 174 -47.71 11.41 -5.12
N ASP A 175 -47.89 12.06 -3.98
CA ASP A 175 -46.98 12.00 -2.83
C ASP A 175 -46.82 10.57 -2.30
N ILE A 176 -47.92 9.84 -2.11
CA ILE A 176 -47.92 8.43 -1.70
C ILE A 176 -47.26 7.55 -2.76
N PHE A 177 -47.54 7.78 -4.05
CA PHE A 177 -46.91 7.03 -5.16
C PHE A 177 -45.38 7.15 -5.12
N LYS A 178 -44.89 8.39 -5.04
CA LYS A 178 -43.46 8.73 -5.03
C LYS A 178 -42.74 8.32 -3.76
N ALA A 179 -43.46 8.22 -2.63
CA ALA A 179 -42.88 7.84 -1.34
C ALA A 179 -42.97 6.34 -1.08
N ALA A 180 -44.00 5.64 -1.58
CA ALA A 180 -44.14 4.20 -1.38
C ALA A 180 -43.15 3.39 -2.24
N ILE A 181 -42.94 3.81 -3.51
CA ILE A 181 -41.91 3.23 -4.39
C ILE A 181 -40.55 3.80 -4.00
N GLY A 182 -39.60 2.93 -3.63
CA GLY A 182 -38.35 3.34 -2.99
C GLY A 182 -38.49 3.66 -1.50
N GLY A 183 -39.66 3.47 -0.92
CA GLY A 183 -39.95 3.77 0.49
C GLY A 183 -39.65 2.65 1.47
N TYR A 184 -39.05 1.54 1.05
CA TYR A 184 -38.69 0.36 1.86
C TYR A 184 -39.77 -0.03 2.90
N GLY A 185 -41.05 -0.03 2.48
CA GLY A 185 -42.18 -0.37 3.34
C GLY A 185 -42.51 0.64 4.44
N GLY A 186 -41.94 1.85 4.41
CA GLY A 186 -42.09 2.88 5.45
C GLY A 186 -43.39 3.69 5.37
N ILE A 187 -44.07 3.73 4.22
CA ILE A 187 -45.32 4.49 4.03
C ILE A 187 -46.56 3.60 4.22
N GLY A 188 -46.51 2.36 3.77
CA GLY A 188 -47.62 1.43 3.82
C GLY A 188 -47.35 0.14 3.07
N VAL A 189 -48.33 -0.77 3.08
CA VAL A 189 -48.25 -2.06 2.39
C VAL A 189 -48.72 -1.89 0.96
N ILE A 190 -47.82 -1.94 -0.02
CA ILE A 190 -48.20 -1.99 -1.44
C ILE A 190 -48.82 -3.36 -1.70
N VAL A 191 -50.12 -3.42 -2.00
CA VAL A 191 -50.88 -4.68 -2.16
C VAL A 191 -51.09 -5.06 -3.62
N GLU A 192 -51.26 -4.09 -4.52
CA GLU A 192 -51.41 -4.30 -5.96
C GLU A 192 -50.57 -3.29 -6.75
N ALA A 193 -50.07 -3.68 -7.92
CA ALA A 193 -49.36 -2.82 -8.84
C ALA A 193 -49.75 -3.09 -10.29
N THR A 194 -49.96 -2.03 -11.06
CA THR A 194 -50.17 -2.07 -12.52
C THR A 194 -48.86 -1.72 -13.22
N LEU A 195 -48.34 -2.65 -14.00
CA LEU A 195 -47.03 -2.59 -14.63
C LEU A 195 -47.16 -2.56 -16.16
N LEU A 196 -46.24 -1.85 -16.80
CA LEU A 196 -46.07 -1.83 -18.25
C LEU A 196 -45.15 -2.98 -18.70
N LEU A 197 -45.49 -3.57 -19.84
CA LEU A 197 -44.75 -4.66 -20.49
C LEU A 197 -44.12 -4.18 -21.80
N ASP A 198 -43.19 -4.99 -22.30
CA ASP A 198 -42.42 -4.73 -23.51
C ASP A 198 -42.39 -5.98 -24.41
N ASP A 199 -41.97 -5.85 -25.66
CA ASP A 199 -41.93 -6.97 -26.60
C ASP A 199 -40.80 -7.95 -26.25
N ASN A 200 -41.11 -9.24 -26.26
CA ASN A 200 -40.09 -10.30 -26.13
C ASN A 200 -39.42 -10.52 -27.50
N VAL A 201 -38.35 -9.78 -27.75
CA VAL A 201 -37.56 -9.86 -28.99
C VAL A 201 -36.40 -10.84 -28.87
N LYS A 202 -35.83 -11.26 -30.01
CA LYS A 202 -34.56 -11.99 -30.03
C LYS A 202 -33.41 -11.02 -29.80
N VAL A 203 -32.42 -11.42 -29.02
CA VAL A 203 -31.23 -10.64 -28.71
C VAL A 203 -29.95 -11.45 -28.92
N GLU A 204 -28.93 -10.83 -29.50
CA GLU A 204 -27.59 -11.36 -29.69
C GLU A 204 -26.63 -10.74 -28.66
N ARG A 205 -25.81 -11.57 -28.01
CA ARG A 205 -24.75 -11.11 -27.12
C ARG A 205 -23.53 -10.64 -27.92
N VAL A 206 -23.17 -9.38 -27.74
CA VAL A 206 -21.91 -8.79 -28.20
C VAL A 206 -21.05 -8.47 -26.99
N GLU A 207 -19.80 -8.89 -27.00
CA GLU A 207 -18.89 -8.70 -25.87
C GLU A 207 -17.54 -8.17 -26.33
N GLN A 208 -16.92 -7.33 -25.51
CA GLN A 208 -15.57 -6.82 -25.77
C GLN A 208 -14.82 -6.60 -24.46
N LYS A 209 -13.62 -7.17 -24.36
CA LYS A 209 -12.64 -6.82 -23.32
C LYS A 209 -11.75 -5.66 -23.78
N MET A 210 -11.58 -4.66 -22.92
CA MET A 210 -10.76 -3.47 -23.19
C MET A 210 -10.12 -2.90 -21.92
N ALA A 211 -9.21 -1.94 -22.08
CA ALA A 211 -8.73 -1.16 -20.93
C ALA A 211 -9.87 -0.29 -20.39
N PHE A 212 -9.94 -0.13 -19.07
CA PHE A 212 -11.00 0.65 -18.42
C PHE A 212 -11.10 2.09 -18.97
N ASN A 213 -9.95 2.72 -19.27
CA ASN A 213 -9.93 4.08 -19.79
C ASN A 213 -10.58 4.23 -21.19
N ASP A 214 -10.72 3.14 -21.94
CA ASP A 214 -11.36 3.15 -23.26
C ASP A 214 -12.89 2.97 -23.18
N TYR A 215 -13.40 2.53 -22.02
CA TYR A 215 -14.79 2.10 -21.87
C TYR A 215 -15.79 3.22 -22.04
N LEU A 216 -15.54 4.42 -21.49
CA LEU A 216 -16.47 5.54 -21.65
C LEU A 216 -16.67 5.91 -23.12
N ASN A 217 -15.58 5.93 -23.90
CA ASN A 217 -15.65 6.19 -25.33
C ASN A 217 -16.43 5.09 -26.07
N TYR A 218 -16.17 3.82 -25.74
CA TYR A 218 -16.92 2.70 -26.29
C TYR A 218 -18.41 2.79 -25.94
N PHE A 219 -18.75 3.11 -24.69
CA PHE A 219 -20.12 3.21 -24.21
C PHE A 219 -20.90 4.31 -24.93
N GLU A 220 -20.33 5.52 -25.04
CA GLU A 220 -20.98 6.63 -25.73
C GLU A 220 -21.17 6.33 -27.24
N GLN A 221 -20.19 5.70 -27.90
CA GLN A 221 -20.27 5.44 -29.34
C GLN A 221 -21.14 4.23 -29.71
N SER A 222 -21.09 3.17 -28.89
CA SER A 222 -21.57 1.84 -29.28
C SER A 222 -22.72 1.32 -28.42
N VAL A 223 -23.15 2.06 -27.39
CA VAL A 223 -24.14 1.58 -26.42
C VAL A 223 -25.25 2.59 -26.14
N LYS A 224 -24.95 3.75 -25.55
CA LYS A 224 -25.92 4.64 -24.89
C LYS A 224 -27.14 5.01 -25.76
N ASP A 225 -26.88 5.42 -27.00
CA ASP A 225 -27.89 5.93 -27.94
C ASP A 225 -28.23 4.91 -29.05
N GLN A 226 -27.86 3.64 -28.86
CA GLN A 226 -28.07 2.60 -29.86
C GLN A 226 -29.41 1.88 -29.63
N PRO A 227 -30.45 2.13 -30.44
CA PRO A 227 -31.81 1.64 -30.18
C PRO A 227 -31.94 0.11 -30.21
N GLN A 228 -31.03 -0.57 -30.90
CA GLN A 228 -30.97 -2.03 -30.93
C GLN A 228 -30.43 -2.62 -29.62
N VAL A 229 -29.71 -1.88 -28.78
CA VAL A 229 -29.14 -2.42 -27.53
C VAL A 229 -30.26 -2.50 -26.48
N ILE A 230 -30.62 -3.71 -26.06
CA ILE A 230 -31.66 -3.93 -25.06
C ILE A 230 -31.06 -3.98 -23.65
N PHE A 231 -29.99 -4.75 -23.49
CA PHE A 231 -29.25 -4.85 -22.23
C PHE A 231 -27.80 -4.42 -22.39
N HIS A 232 -27.26 -3.79 -21.36
CA HIS A 232 -25.83 -3.53 -21.25
C HIS A 232 -25.35 -3.64 -19.80
N ASN A 233 -24.20 -4.27 -19.61
CA ASN A 233 -23.39 -4.17 -18.41
C ASN A 233 -21.91 -4.31 -18.76
N ALA A 234 -21.04 -3.83 -17.89
CA ALA A 234 -19.60 -4.00 -18.05
C ALA A 234 -18.96 -4.46 -16.74
N ASP A 235 -18.06 -5.43 -16.77
CA ASP A 235 -17.49 -6.01 -15.56
C ASP A 235 -16.01 -5.63 -15.40
N LEU A 236 -15.67 -4.94 -14.31
CA LEU A 236 -14.30 -4.62 -13.93
C LEU A 236 -13.61 -5.83 -13.29
N TYR A 237 -12.35 -6.07 -13.68
CA TYR A 237 -11.55 -7.17 -13.15
C TYR A 237 -10.72 -6.77 -11.91
N PRO A 238 -11.04 -7.29 -10.71
CA PRO A 238 -10.21 -7.10 -9.51
C PRO A 238 -8.88 -7.89 -9.62
N PRO A 239 -7.83 -7.50 -8.88
CA PRO A 239 -7.75 -6.38 -7.94
C PRO A 239 -7.30 -5.07 -8.59
N LYS A 240 -6.99 -5.06 -9.90
CA LYS A 240 -6.43 -3.88 -10.56
C LYS A 240 -7.49 -2.92 -11.09
N TYR A 241 -8.68 -3.43 -11.45
CA TYR A 241 -9.80 -2.66 -11.99
C TYR A 241 -9.44 -1.83 -13.24
N ASN A 242 -8.37 -2.18 -13.93
CA ASN A 242 -7.85 -1.47 -15.12
C ASN A 242 -8.25 -2.14 -16.44
N GLN A 243 -8.99 -3.25 -16.36
CA GLN A 243 -9.55 -3.99 -17.47
C GLN A 243 -11.04 -4.17 -17.22
N VAL A 244 -11.81 -4.07 -18.29
CA VAL A 244 -13.27 -4.20 -18.26
C VAL A 244 -13.74 -5.06 -19.42
N ARG A 245 -14.76 -5.87 -19.19
CA ARG A 245 -15.48 -6.59 -20.23
C ARG A 245 -16.88 -6.01 -20.39
N ALA A 246 -17.12 -5.32 -21.50
CA ALA A 246 -18.43 -4.82 -21.87
C ALA A 246 -19.26 -5.94 -22.50
N ILE A 247 -20.52 -6.06 -22.11
CA ILE A 247 -21.45 -7.09 -22.57
C ILE A 247 -22.77 -6.40 -22.93
N SER A 248 -23.11 -6.41 -24.20
CA SER A 248 -24.35 -5.86 -24.74
C SER A 248 -25.22 -6.98 -25.32
N TYR A 249 -26.52 -6.84 -25.22
CA TYR A 249 -27.48 -7.73 -25.88
C TYR A 249 -28.30 -6.90 -26.85
N GLN A 250 -28.09 -7.13 -28.14
CA GLN A 250 -28.67 -6.32 -29.22
C GLN A 250 -29.80 -7.08 -29.90
N GLN A 251 -30.91 -6.41 -30.16
CA GLN A 251 -32.01 -6.98 -30.95
C GLN A 251 -31.48 -7.46 -32.32
N THR A 252 -31.92 -8.63 -32.75
CA THR A 252 -31.41 -9.28 -33.96
C THR A 252 -32.47 -10.11 -34.66
N ASP A 253 -32.33 -10.29 -35.97
CA ASP A 253 -33.16 -11.20 -36.77
C ASP A 253 -32.56 -12.61 -36.91
N LYS A 254 -31.33 -12.82 -36.42
CA LYS A 254 -30.63 -14.11 -36.48
C LYS A 254 -31.43 -15.26 -35.86
N ASP A 255 -31.06 -16.48 -36.23
CA ASP A 255 -31.62 -17.68 -35.63
C ASP A 255 -31.15 -17.86 -34.18
N LEU A 256 -32.04 -18.40 -33.34
CA LEU A 256 -31.75 -18.66 -31.94
C LEU A 256 -30.70 -19.76 -31.81
N THR A 257 -29.61 -19.48 -31.11
CA THR A 257 -28.65 -20.52 -30.71
C THR A 257 -29.14 -21.24 -29.45
N ILE A 258 -29.95 -20.58 -28.61
CA ILE A 258 -30.69 -21.20 -27.49
C ILE A 258 -32.18 -21.05 -27.75
N LYS A 259 -32.87 -22.17 -27.99
CA LYS A 259 -34.30 -22.18 -28.38
C LYS A 259 -35.25 -21.95 -27.21
N GLN A 260 -34.80 -22.21 -25.99
CA GLN A 260 -35.57 -21.97 -24.77
C GLN A 260 -35.89 -20.47 -24.64
N ARG A 261 -37.13 -20.16 -24.30
CA ARG A 261 -37.59 -18.78 -24.10
C ARG A 261 -37.30 -18.26 -22.70
N LEU A 262 -37.18 -19.17 -21.74
CA LEU A 262 -36.92 -18.91 -20.34
C LEU A 262 -35.93 -19.96 -19.81
N ILE A 263 -35.11 -19.58 -18.84
CA ILE A 263 -34.22 -20.51 -18.13
C ILE A 263 -35.08 -21.53 -17.34
N GLU A 264 -34.65 -22.78 -17.25
CA GLU A 264 -35.40 -23.80 -16.51
C GLU A 264 -35.41 -23.51 -15.01
N ARG A 265 -36.57 -23.69 -14.37
CA ARG A 265 -36.69 -23.57 -12.92
C ARG A 265 -35.89 -24.70 -12.26
N GLU A 266 -35.21 -24.38 -11.15
CA GLU A 266 -34.51 -25.37 -10.31
C GLU A 266 -33.36 -26.12 -11.00
N GLN A 267 -32.82 -25.62 -12.11
CA GLN A 267 -31.61 -26.19 -12.70
C GLN A 267 -30.42 -26.16 -11.73
N ALA A 268 -29.51 -27.13 -11.86
CA ALA A 268 -28.33 -27.21 -11.02
C ALA A 268 -27.19 -26.34 -11.57
N TYR A 269 -26.64 -25.44 -10.74
CA TYR A 269 -25.61 -24.46 -11.09
C TYR A 269 -24.18 -24.88 -10.68
N HIS A 270 -23.83 -26.15 -10.93
CA HIS A 270 -22.57 -26.70 -10.43
C HIS A 270 -21.32 -26.02 -10.99
N ALA A 271 -21.34 -25.62 -12.28
CA ALA A 271 -20.21 -24.99 -12.94
C ALA A 271 -20.01 -23.55 -12.45
N GLU A 272 -21.11 -22.80 -12.30
CA GLU A 272 -21.15 -21.43 -11.82
C GLU A 272 -20.70 -21.35 -10.36
N HIS A 273 -21.17 -22.27 -9.50
CA HIS A 273 -20.69 -22.39 -8.12
C HIS A 273 -19.20 -22.68 -8.04
N ALA A 274 -18.68 -23.53 -8.93
CA ALA A 274 -17.25 -23.83 -9.00
C ALA A 274 -16.43 -22.62 -9.45
N ALA A 275 -16.90 -21.89 -10.47
CA ALA A 275 -16.28 -20.66 -10.95
C ALA A 275 -16.26 -19.57 -9.87
N LEU A 276 -17.38 -19.37 -9.17
CA LEU A 276 -17.49 -18.41 -8.06
C LEU A 276 -16.54 -18.79 -6.91
N SER A 277 -16.51 -20.07 -6.54
CA SER A 277 -15.59 -20.58 -5.52
C SER A 277 -14.12 -20.48 -5.93
N LEU A 278 -13.81 -20.48 -7.22
CA LEU A 278 -12.44 -20.27 -7.70
C LEU A 278 -12.09 -18.79 -7.66
N ALA A 279 -12.98 -17.91 -8.12
CA ALA A 279 -12.80 -16.46 -8.11
C ALA A 279 -12.60 -15.89 -6.69
N SER A 280 -13.19 -16.53 -5.67
CA SER A 280 -13.01 -16.12 -4.26
C SER A 280 -11.66 -16.49 -3.64
N LYS A 281 -10.83 -17.32 -4.29
CA LYS A 281 -9.50 -17.77 -3.79
C LYS A 281 -8.40 -16.73 -4.02
N GLY A 282 -8.64 -15.49 -3.57
CA GLY A 282 -7.69 -14.38 -3.67
C GLY A 282 -7.31 -14.01 -5.10
N ASN A 283 -6.16 -13.34 -5.25
CA ASN A 283 -5.75 -12.75 -6.54
C ASN A 283 -5.46 -13.78 -7.65
N THR A 284 -5.06 -15.00 -7.29
CA THR A 284 -4.85 -16.09 -8.26
C THR A 284 -6.18 -16.53 -8.86
N GLY A 285 -7.22 -16.71 -8.03
CA GLY A 285 -8.57 -17.05 -8.49
C GLY A 285 -9.14 -16.03 -9.48
N LYS A 286 -8.97 -14.74 -9.17
CA LYS A 286 -9.41 -13.62 -10.01
C LYS A 286 -8.73 -13.62 -11.38
N LYS A 287 -7.42 -13.89 -11.43
CA LYS A 287 -6.68 -14.04 -12.70
C LYS A 287 -7.14 -15.24 -13.51
N LEU A 288 -7.42 -16.38 -12.87
CA LEU A 288 -7.93 -17.56 -13.57
C LEU A 288 -9.30 -17.28 -14.19
N ARG A 289 -10.19 -16.57 -13.48
CA ARG A 289 -11.46 -16.08 -14.04
C ARG A 289 -11.23 -15.24 -15.30
N GLU A 290 -10.41 -14.18 -15.18
CA GLU A 290 -10.19 -13.22 -16.26
C GLU A 290 -9.56 -13.83 -17.52
N TYR A 291 -8.55 -14.68 -17.38
CA TYR A 291 -7.73 -15.15 -18.51
C TYR A 291 -8.11 -16.54 -19.02
N LEU A 292 -8.85 -17.36 -18.25
CA LEU A 292 -9.19 -18.73 -18.64
C LEU A 292 -10.69 -19.00 -18.65
N ILE A 293 -11.44 -18.62 -17.61
CA ILE A 293 -12.86 -18.98 -17.49
C ILE A 293 -13.72 -18.09 -18.39
N ASP A 294 -13.61 -16.77 -18.23
CA ASP A 294 -14.44 -15.81 -18.95
C ASP A 294 -14.26 -15.93 -20.48
N PRO A 295 -13.04 -16.06 -21.04
CA PRO A 295 -12.89 -16.26 -22.49
C PRO A 295 -13.63 -17.49 -23.02
N VAL A 296 -13.70 -18.58 -22.27
CA VAL A 296 -14.45 -19.80 -22.66
C VAL A 296 -15.95 -19.58 -22.51
N PHE A 297 -16.40 -18.92 -21.43
CA PHE A 297 -17.80 -18.62 -21.18
C PHE A 297 -18.40 -17.65 -22.21
N TYR A 298 -17.60 -16.69 -22.66
CA TYR A 298 -18.00 -15.70 -23.66
C TYR A 298 -17.75 -16.15 -25.11
N GLN A 299 -17.16 -17.34 -25.31
CA GLN A 299 -16.90 -17.88 -26.64
C GLN A 299 -18.20 -18.23 -27.39
N GLY A 300 -18.20 -17.93 -28.69
CA GLY A 300 -19.26 -18.35 -29.61
C GLY A 300 -20.45 -17.40 -29.68
N GLU A 301 -21.27 -17.60 -30.71
CA GLU A 301 -22.46 -16.80 -30.96
C GLU A 301 -23.60 -17.20 -30.00
N ARG A 302 -24.20 -16.21 -29.34
CA ARG A 302 -25.29 -16.41 -28.39
C ARG A 302 -26.48 -15.54 -28.77
N VAL A 303 -27.50 -16.16 -29.35
CA VAL A 303 -28.77 -15.53 -29.73
C VAL A 303 -29.90 -16.19 -28.95
N THR A 304 -30.60 -15.39 -28.14
CA THR A 304 -31.61 -15.84 -27.17
C THR A 304 -32.84 -14.94 -27.21
N TRP A 305 -33.88 -15.25 -26.43
CA TRP A 305 -35.00 -14.34 -26.22
C TRP A 305 -34.68 -13.33 -25.11
N ARG A 306 -35.23 -12.11 -25.19
CA ARG A 306 -35.14 -11.08 -24.13
C ARG A 306 -35.54 -11.65 -22.77
N ASN A 307 -36.62 -12.45 -22.72
CA ASN A 307 -37.05 -13.14 -21.52
C ASN A 307 -36.05 -14.18 -21.00
N TYR A 308 -35.31 -14.87 -21.88
CA TYR A 308 -34.31 -15.86 -21.46
C TYR A 308 -33.22 -15.17 -20.63
N GLU A 309 -32.67 -14.07 -21.12
CA GLU A 309 -31.63 -13.28 -20.43
C GLU A 309 -32.15 -12.47 -19.25
N ALA A 310 -33.47 -12.31 -19.12
CA ALA A 310 -34.13 -11.68 -17.98
C ALA A 310 -34.70 -12.70 -16.97
N SER A 311 -34.37 -13.99 -17.11
CA SER A 311 -34.96 -15.08 -16.30
C SER A 311 -33.96 -15.82 -15.41
N TYR A 312 -32.80 -15.23 -15.11
CA TYR A 312 -31.79 -15.82 -14.24
C TYR A 312 -32.33 -16.16 -12.84
N ASP A 313 -31.80 -17.24 -12.26
CA ASP A 313 -32.13 -17.72 -10.92
C ASP A 313 -31.02 -17.38 -9.93
N ILE A 314 -31.36 -16.77 -8.79
CA ILE A 314 -30.39 -16.41 -7.75
C ILE A 314 -29.64 -17.62 -7.17
N LYS A 315 -30.18 -18.84 -7.31
CA LYS A 315 -29.49 -20.08 -6.97
C LYS A 315 -28.12 -20.20 -7.65
N GLU A 316 -27.91 -19.56 -8.80
CA GLU A 316 -26.63 -19.45 -9.49
C GLU A 316 -25.52 -18.86 -8.60
N LEU A 317 -25.88 -17.95 -7.68
CA LEU A 317 -24.96 -17.23 -6.82
C LEU A 317 -24.86 -17.81 -5.40
N GLU A 318 -25.65 -18.83 -5.07
CA GLU A 318 -25.71 -19.35 -3.71
C GLU A 318 -24.46 -20.16 -3.33
N PRO A 319 -23.79 -19.82 -2.21
CA PRO A 319 -22.70 -20.61 -1.71
C PRO A 319 -23.18 -21.90 -1.07
N LYS A 320 -22.30 -22.90 -1.01
CA LYS A 320 -22.56 -24.17 -0.30
C LYS A 320 -22.87 -23.99 1.20
N SER A 321 -22.33 -22.95 1.83
CA SER A 321 -22.54 -22.66 3.25
C SER A 321 -22.35 -21.17 3.54
N ARG A 322 -23.07 -20.67 4.55
CA ARG A 322 -23.01 -19.27 5.03
C ARG A 322 -22.60 -19.15 6.51
N THR A 323 -22.02 -20.21 7.09
CA THR A 323 -21.72 -20.25 8.54
C THR A 323 -20.52 -19.39 8.94
N LYS A 324 -19.45 -19.40 8.12
CA LYS A 324 -18.21 -18.66 8.38
C LYS A 324 -17.99 -17.46 7.45
N GLN A 325 -18.54 -17.55 6.23
CA GLN A 325 -18.37 -16.56 5.18
C GLN A 325 -19.64 -16.52 4.34
N THR A 326 -19.93 -15.37 3.75
CA THR A 326 -21.10 -15.18 2.90
C THR A 326 -20.78 -14.22 1.77
N TYR A 327 -21.65 -14.18 0.76
CA TYR A 327 -21.52 -13.31 -0.40
C TYR A 327 -22.54 -12.19 -0.27
N VAL A 328 -22.08 -10.96 -0.51
CA VAL A 328 -22.83 -9.73 -0.27
C VAL A 328 -22.61 -8.76 -1.42
N LEU A 329 -23.57 -7.86 -1.60
CA LEU A 329 -23.52 -6.78 -2.56
C LEU A 329 -23.41 -5.43 -1.84
N GLN A 330 -22.72 -4.49 -2.46
CA GLN A 330 -22.86 -3.05 -2.26
C GLN A 330 -23.01 -2.40 -3.64
N GLU A 331 -23.61 -1.23 -3.72
CA GLU A 331 -23.78 -0.52 -5.00
C GLU A 331 -23.71 0.98 -4.79
N TYR A 332 -22.96 1.63 -5.69
CA TYR A 332 -22.66 3.05 -5.67
C TYR A 332 -23.07 3.66 -7.00
N PHE A 333 -23.77 4.78 -6.97
CA PHE A 333 -24.26 5.48 -8.15
C PHE A 333 -23.41 6.70 -8.39
N VAL A 334 -22.77 6.78 -9.55
CA VAL A 334 -21.79 7.82 -9.87
C VAL A 334 -22.23 8.51 -11.16
N PRO A 335 -22.25 9.86 -11.21
CA PRO A 335 -22.55 10.57 -12.44
C PRO A 335 -21.67 10.10 -13.60
N THR A 336 -22.25 9.96 -14.79
CA THR A 336 -21.57 9.31 -15.93
C THR A 336 -20.22 9.93 -16.30
N ASP A 337 -20.05 11.25 -16.13
CA ASP A 337 -18.82 11.99 -16.41
C ASP A 337 -17.74 11.83 -15.33
N LYS A 338 -18.07 11.24 -14.17
CA LYS A 338 -17.15 11.06 -13.03
C LYS A 338 -16.57 9.65 -12.89
N LEU A 339 -16.99 8.71 -13.74
CA LEU A 339 -16.58 7.30 -13.63
C LEU A 339 -15.05 7.11 -13.62
N THR A 340 -14.32 7.85 -14.46
CA THR A 340 -12.85 7.75 -14.56
C THR A 340 -12.11 8.32 -13.35
N HIS A 341 -12.75 9.19 -12.57
CA HIS A 341 -12.21 9.69 -11.31
C HIS A 341 -12.55 8.76 -10.14
N PHE A 342 -13.79 8.26 -10.09
CA PHE A 342 -14.26 7.37 -9.02
C PHE A 342 -13.58 6.00 -9.00
N VAL A 343 -13.43 5.33 -10.15
CA VAL A 343 -12.92 3.94 -10.19
C VAL A 343 -11.50 3.80 -9.62
N PRO A 344 -10.53 4.70 -9.89
CA PRO A 344 -9.23 4.68 -9.22
C PRO A 344 -9.31 4.81 -7.69
N VAL A 345 -10.19 5.69 -7.17
CA VAL A 345 -10.39 5.87 -5.73
C VAL A 345 -11.01 4.62 -5.10
N MET A 346 -12.05 4.06 -5.74
CA MET A 346 -12.64 2.79 -5.32
C MET A 346 -11.61 1.66 -5.33
N ALA A 347 -10.78 1.57 -6.38
CA ALA A 347 -9.72 0.57 -6.48
C ALA A 347 -8.70 0.70 -5.35
N GLU A 348 -8.31 1.92 -4.99
CA GLU A 348 -7.43 2.19 -3.84
C GLU A 348 -8.06 1.67 -2.54
N ILE A 349 -9.28 2.10 -2.22
CA ILE A 349 -9.98 1.74 -0.97
C ILE A 349 -10.13 0.22 -0.86
N LEU A 350 -10.61 -0.44 -1.93
CA LEU A 350 -10.81 -1.89 -1.93
C LEU A 350 -9.47 -2.66 -1.77
N ASN A 351 -8.37 -2.16 -2.34
CA ASN A 351 -7.07 -2.80 -2.22
C ASN A 351 -6.44 -2.58 -0.84
N ARG A 352 -6.53 -1.36 -0.29
CA ARG A 352 -6.03 -1.02 1.05
C ARG A 352 -6.72 -1.86 2.13
N HIS A 353 -8.04 -2.03 2.03
CA HIS A 353 -8.83 -2.87 2.94
C HIS A 353 -8.83 -4.36 2.57
N GLN A 354 -8.06 -4.78 1.56
CA GLN A 354 -7.94 -6.17 1.11
C GLN A 354 -9.30 -6.85 0.86
N VAL A 355 -10.27 -6.08 0.34
CA VAL A 355 -11.63 -6.57 0.12
C VAL A 355 -11.62 -7.74 -0.86
N ASN A 356 -12.28 -8.85 -0.50
CA ASN A 356 -12.42 -9.99 -1.41
C ASN A 356 -13.51 -9.73 -2.46
N ALA A 357 -13.32 -8.68 -3.27
CA ALA A 357 -14.16 -8.33 -4.39
C ALA A 357 -14.03 -9.39 -5.49
N LEU A 358 -15.17 -9.94 -5.90
CA LEU A 358 -15.27 -10.95 -6.96
C LEU A 358 -15.52 -10.30 -8.31
N ASN A 359 -16.36 -9.26 -8.31
CA ASN A 359 -16.78 -8.51 -9.49
C ASN A 359 -17.19 -7.09 -9.09
N VAL A 360 -16.96 -6.12 -9.98
CA VAL A 360 -17.68 -4.83 -9.94
C VAL A 360 -18.35 -4.64 -11.29
N SER A 361 -19.68 -4.70 -11.32
CA SER A 361 -20.45 -4.53 -12.54
C SER A 361 -20.87 -3.08 -12.70
N ILE A 362 -20.64 -2.48 -13.85
CA ILE A 362 -21.05 -1.15 -14.24
C ILE A 362 -22.35 -1.26 -15.03
N ARG A 363 -23.39 -0.56 -14.60
CA ARG A 363 -24.70 -0.51 -15.26
C ARG A 363 -25.13 0.93 -15.40
N PHE A 364 -25.59 1.31 -16.58
CA PHE A 364 -26.15 2.65 -16.79
C PHE A 364 -27.61 2.69 -16.33
N ALA A 365 -28.02 3.82 -15.75
CA ALA A 365 -29.42 4.10 -15.44
C ALA A 365 -29.71 5.60 -15.61
N HIS A 366 -30.86 5.89 -16.23
CA HIS A 366 -31.34 7.26 -16.33
C HIS A 366 -31.83 7.83 -15.00
N GLN A 367 -31.69 9.16 -14.85
CA GLN A 367 -32.18 9.94 -13.72
C GLN A 367 -33.60 9.54 -13.25
N ASP A 368 -33.79 9.40 -11.95
CA ASP A 368 -35.08 9.36 -11.28
C ASP A 368 -35.36 10.69 -10.56
N SER A 369 -36.32 11.45 -11.09
CA SER A 369 -36.80 12.71 -10.53
C SER A 369 -38.15 12.59 -9.82
N GLU A 370 -38.67 11.37 -9.69
CA GLU A 370 -40.01 11.12 -9.16
C GLU A 370 -39.98 10.68 -7.69
N SER A 371 -39.14 9.69 -7.36
CA SER A 371 -39.14 9.11 -6.01
C SER A 371 -38.51 10.03 -4.96
N PHE A 372 -39.04 10.01 -3.73
CA PHE A 372 -38.48 10.82 -2.64
C PHE A 372 -37.07 10.36 -2.24
N LEU A 373 -36.82 9.04 -2.28
CA LEU A 373 -35.51 8.46 -1.97
C LEU A 373 -34.82 8.02 -3.27
N SER A 374 -34.74 8.94 -4.22
CA SER A 374 -34.04 8.71 -5.48
C SER A 374 -32.54 8.53 -5.25
N TRP A 375 -32.00 7.42 -5.75
CA TRP A 375 -30.56 7.15 -5.77
C TRP A 375 -29.88 7.71 -7.04
N SER A 376 -30.63 8.24 -8.00
CA SER A 376 -30.12 8.81 -9.26
C SER A 376 -30.74 10.18 -9.55
N THR A 377 -30.15 11.23 -8.98
CA THR A 377 -30.55 12.62 -9.28
C THR A 377 -30.04 13.13 -10.63
N THR A 378 -29.23 12.32 -11.34
CA THR A 378 -28.75 12.53 -12.70
C THR A 378 -28.63 11.17 -13.40
N ASP A 379 -28.23 11.15 -14.68
CA ASP A 379 -27.81 9.92 -15.35
C ASP A 379 -26.52 9.39 -14.71
N VAL A 380 -26.55 8.12 -14.29
CA VAL A 380 -25.49 7.52 -13.48
C VAL A 380 -25.03 6.19 -14.04
N PHE A 381 -23.79 5.84 -13.70
CA PHE A 381 -23.36 4.45 -13.64
C PHE A 381 -23.55 3.92 -12.22
N ALA A 382 -24.26 2.80 -12.09
CA ALA A 382 -24.31 1.99 -10.90
C ALA A 382 -23.14 1.00 -10.90
N LEU A 383 -22.27 1.08 -9.90
CA LEU A 383 -21.15 0.18 -9.67
C LEU A 383 -21.54 -0.86 -8.63
N VAL A 384 -21.92 -2.05 -9.10
CA VAL A 384 -22.39 -3.17 -8.30
C VAL A 384 -21.20 -3.99 -7.82
N LEU A 385 -20.75 -3.77 -6.59
CA LEU A 385 -19.67 -4.50 -5.94
C LEU A 385 -20.20 -5.82 -5.37
N TYR A 386 -19.78 -6.93 -5.95
CA TYR A 386 -20.02 -8.27 -5.42
C TYR A 386 -18.77 -8.80 -4.72
N TYR A 387 -18.88 -9.07 -3.41
CA TYR A 387 -17.74 -9.43 -2.58
C TYR A 387 -18.08 -10.54 -1.59
N GLN A 388 -17.05 -11.22 -1.09
CA GLN A 388 -17.16 -12.19 -0.02
C GLN A 388 -16.63 -11.59 1.29
N GLN A 389 -17.33 -11.82 2.40
CA GLN A 389 -16.89 -11.43 3.74
C GLN A 389 -17.06 -12.57 4.74
N GLY A 390 -16.43 -12.45 5.91
CA GLY A 390 -16.74 -13.27 7.07
C GLY A 390 -18.08 -12.88 7.72
N THR A 391 -18.55 -13.73 8.63
CA THR A 391 -19.87 -13.61 9.27
C THR A 391 -19.79 -13.16 10.73
N THR A 392 -18.61 -12.87 11.25
CA THR A 392 -18.45 -12.38 12.62
C THR A 392 -18.81 -10.89 12.72
N GLU A 393 -19.06 -10.40 13.94
CA GLU A 393 -19.30 -8.96 14.15
C GLU A 393 -18.06 -8.10 13.85
N ALA A 394 -16.85 -8.65 14.04
CA ALA A 394 -15.60 -8.02 13.60
C ALA A 394 -15.58 -7.86 12.07
N ASP A 395 -15.89 -8.90 11.31
CA ASP A 395 -15.96 -8.83 9.84
C ASP A 395 -17.00 -7.81 9.36
N LYS A 396 -18.17 -7.75 10.03
CA LYS A 396 -19.23 -6.77 9.71
C LYS A 396 -18.78 -5.33 10.00
N THR A 397 -18.03 -5.12 11.08
CA THR A 397 -17.46 -3.82 11.45
C THR A 397 -16.41 -3.38 10.42
N ALA A 398 -15.49 -4.27 10.04
CA ALA A 398 -14.50 -4.05 8.99
C ALA A 398 -15.15 -3.62 7.67
N VAL A 399 -16.23 -4.32 7.29
CA VAL A 399 -17.04 -3.99 6.11
C VAL A 399 -17.67 -2.61 6.20
N GLY A 400 -18.13 -2.23 7.39
CA GLY A 400 -18.69 -0.91 7.63
C GLY A 400 -17.71 0.21 7.32
N VAL A 401 -16.44 0.09 7.71
CA VAL A 401 -15.42 1.13 7.54
C VAL A 401 -15.22 1.44 6.05
N TRP A 402 -14.84 0.45 5.26
CA TRP A 402 -14.57 0.70 3.84
C TRP A 402 -15.85 0.99 3.04
N THR A 403 -17.01 0.50 3.48
CA THR A 403 -18.30 0.87 2.86
C THR A 403 -18.54 2.37 3.03
N ARG A 404 -18.30 2.94 4.22
CA ARG A 404 -18.45 4.38 4.48
C ARG A 404 -17.44 5.22 3.69
N GLU A 405 -16.19 4.79 3.57
CA GLU A 405 -15.21 5.46 2.70
C GLU A 405 -15.66 5.48 1.22
N LEU A 406 -16.22 4.38 0.71
CA LEU A 406 -16.77 4.34 -0.65
C LEU A 406 -18.02 5.20 -0.82
N VAL A 407 -18.86 5.31 0.23
CA VAL A 407 -19.99 6.25 0.24
C VAL A 407 -19.47 7.69 0.16
N ASP A 408 -18.47 8.07 0.95
CA ASP A 408 -17.86 9.40 0.88
C ASP A 408 -17.26 9.68 -0.49
N ALA A 409 -16.57 8.70 -1.08
CA ALA A 409 -16.02 8.82 -2.44
C ALA A 409 -17.14 9.03 -3.48
N ALA A 410 -18.26 8.32 -3.38
CA ALA A 410 -19.39 8.50 -4.30
C ALA A 410 -20.05 9.86 -4.12
N LEU A 411 -20.24 10.29 -2.86
CA LEU A 411 -20.82 11.59 -2.50
C LEU A 411 -19.94 12.76 -2.96
N ALA A 412 -18.61 12.62 -2.91
CA ALA A 412 -17.67 13.62 -3.40
C ALA A 412 -17.81 13.87 -4.91
N GLU A 413 -18.24 12.87 -5.67
CA GLU A 413 -18.56 12.99 -7.10
C GLU A 413 -19.97 13.51 -7.38
N GLY A 414 -20.77 13.82 -6.35
CA GLY A 414 -22.20 14.14 -6.49
C GLY A 414 -23.08 12.92 -6.75
N GLY A 415 -22.56 11.72 -6.45
CA GLY A 415 -23.27 10.45 -6.54
C GLY A 415 -24.04 10.07 -5.28
N SER A 416 -24.40 8.79 -5.17
CA SER A 416 -25.11 8.22 -4.03
C SER A 416 -24.74 6.73 -3.82
N TYR A 417 -25.41 6.04 -2.92
CA TYR A 417 -25.25 4.61 -2.65
C TYR A 417 -26.60 3.94 -2.45
N TYR A 418 -26.68 2.63 -2.67
CA TYR A 418 -27.95 1.92 -2.65
C TYR A 418 -28.35 1.41 -1.24
N LEU A 419 -29.61 1.60 -0.84
CA LEU A 419 -30.10 1.20 0.49
C LEU A 419 -30.52 -0.27 0.72
N PRO A 420 -30.67 -1.18 -0.27
CA PRO A 420 -31.10 -2.55 0.00
C PRO A 420 -30.00 -3.44 0.58
N TYR A 421 -28.79 -2.94 0.76
CA TYR A 421 -27.64 -3.67 1.30
C TYR A 421 -27.37 -3.32 2.76
N GLN A 422 -26.20 -3.67 3.29
CA GLN A 422 -25.87 -3.40 4.70
C GLN A 422 -25.90 -1.90 4.99
N ALA A 423 -26.71 -1.49 5.97
CA ALA A 423 -26.96 -0.09 6.32
C ALA A 423 -25.80 0.50 7.14
N HIS A 424 -24.61 0.59 6.55
CA HIS A 424 -23.38 1.07 7.20
C HIS A 424 -23.21 2.59 7.20
N ALA A 425 -23.79 3.28 6.22
CA ALA A 425 -23.69 4.73 6.06
C ALA A 425 -24.16 5.51 7.31
N THR A 426 -23.49 6.60 7.65
CA THR A 426 -23.89 7.46 8.78
C THR A 426 -25.20 8.20 8.49
N ILE A 427 -25.81 8.80 9.52
CA ILE A 427 -27.00 9.65 9.33
C ILE A 427 -26.71 10.82 8.38
N SER A 428 -25.53 11.44 8.49
CA SER A 428 -25.11 12.54 7.62
C SER A 428 -24.91 12.08 6.17
N GLN A 429 -24.24 10.94 5.97
CA GLN A 429 -24.05 10.37 4.63
C GLN A 429 -25.39 10.02 3.96
N PHE A 430 -26.33 9.45 4.72
CA PHE A 430 -27.68 9.18 4.23
C PHE A 430 -28.40 10.47 3.83
N GLN A 431 -28.36 11.52 4.66
CA GLN A 431 -28.99 12.80 4.36
C GLN A 431 -28.38 13.49 3.13
N GLN A 432 -27.07 13.38 2.94
CA GLN A 432 -26.39 13.92 1.78
C GLN A 432 -26.73 13.14 0.50
N ALA A 433 -26.78 11.80 0.58
CA ALA A 433 -27.14 10.93 -0.54
C ALA A 433 -28.61 11.08 -0.98
N TYR A 434 -29.50 11.34 -0.02
CA TYR A 434 -30.95 11.40 -0.22
C TYR A 434 -31.51 12.75 0.24
N PRO A 435 -31.34 13.83 -0.55
CA PRO A 435 -31.67 15.19 -0.12
C PRO A 435 -33.15 15.40 0.22
N HIS A 436 -34.06 14.60 -0.36
CA HIS A 436 -35.50 14.63 -0.09
C HIS A 436 -35.94 13.66 1.03
N ALA A 437 -35.00 13.09 1.79
CA ALA A 437 -35.32 12.18 2.89
C ALA A 437 -36.16 12.84 3.98
N ASN A 438 -35.95 14.12 4.27
CA ASN A 438 -36.78 14.85 5.25
C ASN A 438 -38.22 15.04 4.76
N ASP A 439 -38.42 15.28 3.46
CA ASP A 439 -39.77 15.37 2.87
C ASP A 439 -40.49 14.01 2.99
N PHE A 440 -39.76 12.90 2.77
CA PHE A 440 -40.26 11.54 3.00
C PHE A 440 -40.62 11.30 4.47
N PHE A 441 -39.76 11.72 5.39
CA PHE A 441 -39.98 11.57 6.83
C PHE A 441 -41.16 12.41 7.33
N ALA A 442 -41.34 13.63 6.82
CA ALA A 442 -42.51 14.46 7.12
C ALA A 442 -43.82 13.80 6.65
N LEU A 443 -43.83 13.25 5.44
CA LEU A 443 -44.98 12.51 4.93
C LEU A 443 -45.24 11.23 5.73
N LYS A 444 -44.18 10.48 6.09
CA LYS A 444 -44.30 9.30 6.97
C LYS A 444 -44.89 9.69 8.32
N GLN A 445 -44.47 10.79 8.92
CA GLN A 445 -45.01 11.26 10.20
C GLN A 445 -46.50 11.63 10.11
N GLN A 446 -46.94 12.15 8.97
CA GLN A 446 -48.35 12.44 8.71
C GLN A 446 -49.19 11.16 8.54
N LEU A 447 -48.70 10.19 7.75
CA LEU A 447 -49.45 8.98 7.39
C LEU A 447 -49.33 7.85 8.43
N ASP A 448 -48.26 7.84 9.21
CA ASP A 448 -47.90 6.83 10.22
C ASP A 448 -47.32 7.51 11.48
N PRO A 449 -48.13 8.31 12.21
CA PRO A 449 -47.66 9.10 13.36
C PRO A 449 -47.16 8.23 14.53
N ASP A 450 -47.64 6.99 14.64
CA ASP A 450 -47.24 6.04 15.68
C ASP A 450 -45.97 5.26 15.33
N TYR A 451 -45.36 5.54 14.18
CA TYR A 451 -44.21 4.82 13.65
C TYR A 451 -44.43 3.29 13.59
N LYS A 452 -45.61 2.90 13.11
CA LYS A 452 -46.06 1.51 13.00
C LYS A 452 -45.28 0.74 11.95
N PHE A 453 -45.11 1.29 10.74
CA PHE A 453 -44.37 0.61 9.69
C PHE A 453 -42.87 0.85 9.85
N SER A 454 -42.11 -0.20 10.19
CA SER A 454 -40.71 -0.08 10.58
C SER A 454 -39.90 -1.35 10.24
N ASN A 455 -38.60 -1.16 10.06
CA ASN A 455 -37.58 -2.18 9.84
C ASN A 455 -36.21 -1.62 10.33
N LYS A 456 -35.14 -2.42 10.23
CA LYS A 456 -33.80 -1.96 10.65
C LYS A 456 -33.31 -0.69 9.95
N LEU A 457 -33.70 -0.47 8.69
CA LEU A 457 -33.35 0.74 7.95
C LEU A 457 -33.98 1.98 8.61
N TRP A 458 -35.28 1.90 8.92
CA TRP A 458 -36.01 2.99 9.56
C TRP A 458 -35.64 3.18 11.02
N ASP A 459 -35.32 2.10 11.75
CA ASP A 459 -34.82 2.19 13.12
C ASP A 459 -33.56 3.05 13.19
N LYS A 460 -32.72 2.98 12.16
CA LYS A 460 -31.53 3.81 12.05
C LYS A 460 -31.85 5.25 11.66
N TYR A 461 -32.46 5.47 10.48
CA TYR A 461 -32.54 6.80 9.89
C TYR A 461 -33.76 7.61 10.35
N TYR A 462 -34.94 7.00 10.44
CA TYR A 462 -36.16 7.71 10.84
C TYR A 462 -36.20 7.97 12.35
N SER A 463 -35.72 7.03 13.18
CA SER A 463 -35.60 7.28 14.63
C SER A 463 -34.66 8.44 14.93
N ALA A 464 -33.59 8.63 14.14
CA ALA A 464 -32.68 9.77 14.30
C ALA A 464 -33.37 11.09 13.94
N TYR A 465 -34.21 11.10 12.90
CA TYR A 465 -35.06 12.25 12.55
C TYR A 465 -36.03 12.59 13.68
N LEU A 466 -36.74 11.61 14.25
CA LEU A 466 -37.66 11.82 15.38
C LEU A 466 -36.95 12.29 16.65
N LYS A 467 -35.68 11.89 16.83
CA LYS A 467 -34.88 12.19 18.03
C LYS A 467 -34.18 13.54 17.98
N GLN A 468 -34.20 14.30 16.87
CA GLN A 468 -33.54 15.62 16.79
C GLN A 468 -33.92 16.51 18.00
N PRO A 469 -33.03 16.74 18.99
CA PRO A 469 -33.37 17.45 20.20
C PRO A 469 -32.68 18.82 20.30
N ALA A 470 -33.27 19.68 21.14
CA ALA A 470 -32.61 20.83 21.74
C ALA A 470 -31.26 20.46 22.40
N LYS A 471 -30.39 21.47 22.55
CA LYS A 471 -29.04 21.47 23.15
C LYS A 471 -28.72 20.31 24.11
N PRO A 472 -27.50 19.75 24.04
CA PRO A 472 -27.08 18.68 24.94
C PRO A 472 -27.16 19.14 26.40
N ILE A 473 -27.78 18.31 27.22
CA ILE A 473 -27.74 18.40 28.69
C ILE A 473 -26.38 17.87 29.12
N THR A 474 -25.54 18.73 29.68
CA THR A 474 -24.37 18.36 30.48
C THR A 474 -24.82 18.04 31.91
N ASN A 475 -24.38 16.90 32.46
CA ASN A 475 -23.68 16.83 33.75
C ASN A 475 -23.61 15.37 34.26
N GLY A 476 -22.44 14.78 34.05
CA GLY A 476 -21.94 13.53 34.62
C GLY A 476 -20.57 13.26 33.99
N GLU A 477 -19.56 12.88 34.77
CA GLU A 477 -18.24 12.46 34.25
C GLU A 477 -18.40 11.13 33.49
N GLU A 478 -18.90 11.22 32.25
CA GLU A 478 -18.99 10.09 31.35
C GLU A 478 -17.59 9.74 30.83
N SER A 479 -17.23 8.46 30.85
CA SER A 479 -15.95 7.93 30.36
C SER A 479 -15.61 8.43 28.95
N ARG A 480 -14.34 8.83 28.72
CA ARG A 480 -13.85 9.23 27.40
C ARG A 480 -13.98 8.10 26.37
N PHE A 481 -13.68 6.86 26.77
CA PHE A 481 -13.88 5.68 25.92
C PHE A 481 -15.33 5.58 25.46
N LYS A 482 -16.31 5.72 26.38
CA LYS A 482 -17.73 5.66 26.04
C LYS A 482 -18.16 6.79 25.12
N LYS A 483 -17.78 8.02 25.47
CA LYS A 483 -18.14 9.22 24.70
C LYS A 483 -17.64 9.16 23.26
N LEU A 484 -16.40 8.71 23.06
CA LEU A 484 -15.79 8.63 21.73
C LEU A 484 -16.28 7.40 20.96
N LEU A 485 -16.37 6.23 21.58
CA LEU A 485 -16.91 5.02 20.94
C LEU A 485 -18.42 5.09 20.67
N ALA A 486 -19.15 6.09 21.18
CA ALA A 486 -20.54 6.33 20.77
C ALA A 486 -20.65 6.90 19.34
N SER A 487 -19.58 7.52 18.81
CA SER A 487 -19.56 8.11 17.47
C SER A 487 -18.98 7.15 16.44
N THR A 488 -19.73 6.83 15.39
CA THR A 488 -19.24 6.01 14.27
C THR A 488 -18.01 6.64 13.61
N GLN A 489 -17.96 7.96 13.47
CA GLN A 489 -16.80 8.65 12.90
C GLN A 489 -15.54 8.43 13.73
N HIS A 490 -15.65 8.51 15.07
CA HIS A 490 -14.53 8.27 15.96
C HIS A 490 -14.11 6.80 15.97
N GLN A 491 -15.06 5.86 15.85
CA GLN A 491 -14.74 4.44 15.69
C GLN A 491 -13.97 4.18 14.38
N ASP A 492 -14.36 4.82 13.27
CA ASP A 492 -13.66 4.69 11.99
C ASP A 492 -12.25 5.29 12.06
N ASN A 493 -12.12 6.47 12.65
CA ASN A 493 -10.83 7.10 12.86
C ASN A 493 -9.95 6.25 13.80
N LEU A 494 -10.52 5.66 14.85
CA LEU A 494 -9.78 4.75 15.73
C LEU A 494 -9.36 3.49 14.96
N PHE A 495 -10.23 2.91 14.14
CA PHE A 495 -9.90 1.78 13.28
C PHE A 495 -8.74 2.09 12.32
N LEU A 496 -8.82 3.23 11.63
CA LEU A 496 -7.78 3.69 10.71
C LEU A 496 -6.46 3.94 11.43
N PHE A 497 -6.49 4.47 12.66
CA PHE A 497 -5.29 4.56 13.49
C PHE A 497 -4.72 3.18 13.80
N LEU A 498 -5.56 2.25 14.27
CA LEU A 498 -5.16 0.88 14.61
C LEU A 498 -4.56 0.14 13.40
N GLN A 499 -5.11 0.37 12.21
CA GLN A 499 -4.67 -0.23 10.95
C GLN A 499 -3.41 0.43 10.38
N ASN A 500 -3.38 1.77 10.30
CA ASN A 500 -2.39 2.48 9.50
C ASN A 500 -1.19 3.01 10.28
N VAL A 501 -1.40 3.32 11.57
CA VAL A 501 -0.40 3.97 12.43
C VAL A 501 0.13 2.99 13.47
N TYR A 502 -0.79 2.32 14.20
CA TYR A 502 -0.42 1.43 15.27
C TYR A 502 0.05 0.06 14.76
N GLY A 503 -0.81 -0.65 14.01
CA GLY A 503 -0.48 -1.88 13.29
C GLY A 503 0.03 -3.06 14.13
N LEU A 504 -0.03 -2.98 15.47
CA LEU A 504 0.51 -4.02 16.35
C LEU A 504 -0.43 -5.21 16.52
N TYR A 505 -1.75 -5.02 16.49
CA TYR A 505 -2.73 -6.10 16.59
C TYR A 505 -3.69 -6.06 15.40
N PRO A 506 -4.44 -7.14 15.11
CA PRO A 506 -5.55 -7.06 14.17
C PRO A 506 -6.49 -5.91 14.57
N ALA A 507 -6.67 -4.93 13.69
CA ALA A 507 -7.38 -3.70 14.00
C ALA A 507 -8.85 -3.96 14.39
N ASP A 508 -9.49 -4.92 13.72
CA ASP A 508 -10.88 -5.32 13.99
C ASP A 508 -11.03 -5.90 15.40
N ASP A 509 -10.18 -6.89 15.73
CA ASP A 509 -10.21 -7.56 17.03
C ASP A 509 -9.92 -6.58 18.17
N PHE A 510 -9.00 -5.62 17.94
CA PHE A 510 -8.63 -4.66 18.97
C PHE A 510 -9.71 -3.59 19.18
N LEU A 511 -10.33 -3.08 18.12
CA LEU A 511 -11.47 -2.18 18.22
C LEU A 511 -12.66 -2.87 18.93
N GLN A 512 -12.93 -4.13 18.59
CA GLN A 512 -14.00 -4.91 19.23
C GLN A 512 -13.73 -5.11 20.72
N LEU A 513 -12.48 -5.38 21.10
CA LEU A 513 -12.10 -5.48 22.50
C LEU A 513 -12.36 -4.17 23.24
N MET A 514 -11.98 -3.02 22.65
CA MET A 514 -12.25 -1.71 23.24
C MET A 514 -13.77 -1.44 23.40
N GLN A 515 -14.57 -1.78 22.40
CA GLN A 515 -16.03 -1.66 22.45
C GLN A 515 -16.64 -2.56 23.55
N GLN A 516 -16.19 -3.82 23.64
CA GLN A 516 -16.67 -4.76 24.65
C GLN A 516 -16.35 -4.27 26.07
N GLN A 517 -15.11 -3.82 26.32
CA GLN A 517 -14.71 -3.32 27.63
C GLN A 517 -15.42 -2.00 27.97
N SER A 518 -15.60 -1.12 26.98
CA SER A 518 -16.38 0.11 27.13
C SER A 518 -17.86 -0.16 27.45
N ALA A 519 -18.43 -1.27 26.98
CA ALA A 519 -19.80 -1.65 27.33
C ALA A 519 -19.92 -2.26 28.75
N GLN A 520 -18.86 -2.94 29.21
CA GLN A 520 -18.85 -3.66 30.50
C GLN A 520 -18.49 -2.79 31.70
N HIS A 521 -17.74 -1.71 31.49
CA HIS A 521 -17.21 -0.87 32.55
C HIS A 521 -17.68 0.57 32.43
N SER A 522 -17.54 1.39 33.48
CA SER A 522 -18.06 2.76 33.51
C SER A 522 -17.00 3.85 33.64
N SER A 523 -15.81 3.53 34.14
CA SER A 523 -14.68 4.47 34.26
C SER A 523 -13.60 4.17 33.21
N ASP A 524 -12.85 5.19 32.78
CA ASP A 524 -11.75 4.99 31.83
C ASP A 524 -10.67 4.04 32.37
N LYS A 525 -10.42 4.07 33.69
CA LYS A 525 -9.48 3.17 34.36
C LYS A 525 -9.90 1.71 34.22
N ASP A 526 -11.15 1.40 34.55
CA ASP A 526 -11.65 0.02 34.49
C ASP A 526 -11.68 -0.49 33.04
N ILE A 527 -12.07 0.37 32.09
CA ILE A 527 -12.07 0.05 30.65
C ILE A 527 -10.64 -0.25 30.18
N TYR A 528 -9.68 0.62 30.48
CA TYR A 528 -8.27 0.44 30.11
C TYR A 528 -7.68 -0.84 30.69
N GLN A 529 -7.90 -1.10 31.98
CA GLN A 529 -7.41 -2.31 32.65
C GLN A 529 -8.06 -3.57 32.09
N GLY A 530 -9.36 -3.52 31.78
CA GLY A 530 -10.09 -4.61 31.12
C GLY A 530 -9.54 -4.92 29.73
N ILE A 531 -9.19 -3.88 28.96
CA ILE A 531 -8.53 -4.02 27.65
C ILE A 531 -7.19 -4.73 27.83
N GLN A 532 -6.32 -4.20 28.69
CA GLN A 532 -4.97 -4.74 28.93
C GLN A 532 -4.98 -6.21 29.34
N GLN A 533 -5.92 -6.61 30.20
CA GLN A 533 -6.08 -8.00 30.63
C GLN A 533 -6.45 -8.95 29.47
N GLN A 534 -7.14 -8.44 28.45
CA GLN A 534 -7.66 -9.23 27.33
C GLN A 534 -6.89 -9.07 26.02
N VAL A 535 -5.92 -8.16 25.91
CA VAL A 535 -4.98 -8.08 24.76
C VAL A 535 -4.35 -9.44 24.41
N PRO A 536 -3.95 -10.31 25.36
CA PRO A 536 -3.45 -11.65 25.03
C PRO A 536 -4.44 -12.51 24.23
N SER A 537 -5.75 -12.28 24.35
CA SER A 537 -6.79 -13.04 23.65
C SER A 537 -6.87 -12.72 22.15
N ILE A 538 -6.49 -11.50 21.76
CA ILE A 538 -6.48 -11.05 20.36
C ILE A 538 -5.09 -11.14 19.71
N THR A 539 -4.09 -11.66 20.45
CA THR A 539 -2.71 -11.77 19.99
C THR A 539 -2.53 -13.01 19.10
N PRO A 540 -2.31 -12.87 17.77
CA PRO A 540 -2.26 -14.02 16.88
C PRO A 540 -0.96 -14.84 17.05
N ARG A 541 -0.96 -16.10 16.60
CA ARG A 541 0.29 -16.88 16.52
C ARG A 541 1.32 -16.18 15.63
N ALA A 542 2.58 -16.17 16.07
CA ALA A 542 3.67 -15.44 15.40
C ALA A 542 3.36 -13.94 15.19
N TRP A 543 2.65 -13.34 16.14
CA TRP A 543 2.29 -11.91 16.21
C TRP A 543 3.42 -10.97 15.78
N SER A 544 4.64 -11.20 16.28
CA SER A 544 5.80 -10.36 15.98
C SER A 544 6.15 -10.35 14.48
N LEU A 545 6.06 -11.48 13.79
CA LEU A 545 6.33 -11.60 12.35
C LEU A 545 5.20 -11.03 11.50
N ARG A 546 3.95 -11.13 11.96
CA ARG A 546 2.75 -10.75 11.19
C ARG A 546 2.38 -9.27 11.33
N TYR A 547 2.62 -8.68 12.50
CA TYR A 547 2.13 -7.34 12.83
C TYR A 547 3.26 -6.41 13.29
N ALA A 548 3.95 -6.75 14.40
CA ALA A 548 4.92 -5.83 15.01
C ALA A 548 6.08 -5.45 14.07
N LEU A 549 6.70 -6.42 13.38
CA LEU A 549 7.81 -6.14 12.45
C LEU A 549 7.35 -5.36 11.20
N PRO A 550 6.27 -5.73 10.51
CA PRO A 550 5.72 -4.92 9.42
C PRO A 550 5.32 -3.49 9.83
N ALA A 551 4.65 -3.31 10.98
CA ALA A 551 4.24 -2.00 11.47
C ALA A 551 5.47 -1.11 11.74
N LEU A 552 6.49 -1.65 12.41
CA LEU A 552 7.76 -0.98 12.64
C LEU A 552 8.48 -0.62 11.33
N ALA A 553 8.50 -1.54 10.35
CA ALA A 553 9.11 -1.29 9.05
C ALA A 553 8.39 -0.17 8.29
N LYS A 554 7.04 -0.17 8.30
CA LYS A 554 6.20 0.88 7.71
C LYS A 554 6.48 2.23 8.37
N GLN A 555 6.50 2.29 9.70
CA GLN A 555 6.78 3.52 10.44
C GLN A 555 8.16 4.10 10.11
N LYS A 556 9.19 3.25 10.06
CA LYS A 556 10.55 3.65 9.68
C LYS A 556 10.60 4.21 8.26
N GLN A 557 9.92 3.55 7.32
CA GLN A 557 9.87 3.97 5.93
C GLN A 557 9.19 5.33 5.80
N VAL A 558 8.00 5.51 6.38
CA VAL A 558 7.23 6.77 6.31
C VAL A 558 8.06 7.94 6.83
N LEU A 559 8.61 7.83 8.04
CA LEU A 559 9.38 8.93 8.64
C LEU A 559 10.70 9.20 7.91
N SER A 560 11.33 8.16 7.37
CA SER A 560 12.54 8.30 6.55
C SER A 560 12.27 9.07 5.26
N GLU A 561 11.19 8.74 4.54
CA GLU A 561 10.83 9.42 3.29
C GLU A 561 10.32 10.85 3.54
N GLN A 562 9.54 11.09 4.59
CA GLN A 562 9.12 12.46 4.95
C GLN A 562 10.31 13.32 5.38
N THR A 563 11.25 12.77 6.15
CA THR A 563 12.50 13.47 6.51
C THR A 563 13.32 13.81 5.28
N LYS A 564 13.40 12.88 4.32
CA LYS A 564 14.03 13.12 3.03
C LYS A 564 13.39 14.28 2.27
N GLN A 565 12.06 14.31 2.18
CA GLN A 565 11.32 15.39 1.53
C GLN A 565 11.60 16.75 2.18
N LEU A 566 11.63 16.82 3.52
CA LEU A 566 11.93 18.06 4.24
C LEU A 566 13.37 18.55 4.00
N LEU A 567 14.35 17.64 3.97
CA LEU A 567 15.77 17.96 3.80
C LEU A 567 16.25 17.88 2.34
N GLU A 568 15.34 18.00 1.36
CA GLU A 568 15.68 18.02 -0.07
C GLU A 568 16.83 18.99 -0.38
N GLY A 569 17.87 18.47 -1.04
CA GLY A 569 19.09 19.21 -1.39
C GLY A 569 20.25 19.03 -0.41
N GLN A 570 20.05 18.45 0.79
CA GLN A 570 21.15 18.02 1.66
C GLN A 570 21.60 16.59 1.31
N THR A 571 22.92 16.35 1.27
CA THR A 571 23.49 15.01 1.01
C THR A 571 24.31 14.49 2.19
N GLN A 572 24.77 15.38 3.08
CA GLN A 572 25.55 15.04 4.27
C GLN A 572 24.98 15.73 5.52
N ILE A 573 25.12 15.08 6.67
CA ILE A 573 24.72 15.58 7.99
C ILE A 573 25.90 15.36 8.94
N ASN A 574 26.54 16.43 9.40
CA ASN A 574 27.67 16.39 10.33
C ASN A 574 27.18 16.58 11.76
N GLY A 575 27.10 15.50 12.52
CA GLY A 575 26.53 15.55 13.86
C GLY A 575 25.00 15.45 13.82
N TYR A 576 24.47 14.41 14.47
CA TYR A 576 23.03 14.13 14.53
C TYR A 576 22.60 13.75 15.93
N LEU A 577 21.48 14.31 16.38
CA LEU A 577 20.82 13.92 17.62
C LEU A 577 19.38 13.45 17.31
N GLU A 578 19.09 12.21 17.70
CA GLU A 578 17.73 11.64 17.68
C GLU A 578 17.15 11.65 19.09
N ILE A 579 15.99 12.28 19.27
CA ILE A 579 15.30 12.39 20.56
C ILE A 579 14.03 11.53 20.52
N GLY A 580 13.86 10.72 21.58
CA GLY A 580 12.69 9.88 21.83
C GLY A 580 12.75 8.50 21.19
N SER A 581 13.96 8.00 20.90
CA SER A 581 14.16 6.69 20.29
C SER A 581 15.56 6.17 20.56
N THR A 582 15.72 4.84 20.55
CA THR A 582 17.02 4.16 20.70
C THR A 582 17.77 3.98 19.37
N GLY A 583 17.52 4.87 18.40
CA GLY A 583 18.13 4.88 17.07
C GLY A 583 17.29 4.21 15.99
N ARG A 584 15.96 4.17 16.18
CA ARG A 584 14.97 3.57 15.28
C ARG A 584 15.06 4.09 13.85
N TYR A 585 15.35 5.39 13.68
CA TYR A 585 15.30 6.06 12.38
C TYR A 585 16.67 6.31 11.76
N VAL A 586 17.76 6.15 12.52
CA VAL A 586 19.14 6.35 12.06
C VAL A 586 19.43 5.58 10.78
N ALA A 587 18.98 4.32 10.67
CA ALA A 587 19.21 3.50 9.47
C ALA A 587 18.47 4.04 8.24
N GLY A 588 17.24 4.56 8.42
CA GLY A 588 16.48 5.21 7.36
C GLY A 588 17.13 6.51 6.91
N ILE A 589 17.55 7.35 7.85
CA ILE A 589 18.28 8.60 7.56
C ILE A 589 19.58 8.30 6.81
N LYS A 590 20.35 7.30 7.24
CA LYS A 590 21.57 6.84 6.53
C LYS A 590 21.33 6.33 5.11
N LYS A 591 20.11 5.89 4.79
CA LYS A 591 19.73 5.48 3.43
C LYS A 591 19.67 6.69 2.48
N HIS A 592 19.42 7.88 3.01
CA HIS A 592 19.23 9.09 2.22
C HIS A 592 20.36 10.12 2.39
N PHE A 593 21.10 10.10 3.50
CA PHE A 593 22.12 11.09 3.85
C PHE A 593 23.41 10.43 4.38
N LYS A 594 24.58 10.98 4.04
CA LYS A 594 25.85 10.62 4.66
C LYS A 594 25.92 11.22 6.07
N LEU A 595 25.73 10.37 7.09
CA LEU A 595 25.69 10.77 8.49
C LEU A 595 27.07 10.69 9.13
N ASN A 596 27.76 11.83 9.24
CA ASN A 596 29.08 11.93 9.87
C ASN A 596 28.94 12.03 11.40
N LYS A 597 29.84 11.38 12.14
CA LYS A 597 29.85 11.39 13.62
C LYS A 597 30.11 12.83 14.14
N PRO A 598 29.64 13.17 15.35
CA PRO A 598 29.01 12.31 16.36
C PRO A 598 27.51 12.02 16.12
N ILE A 599 27.05 10.82 16.49
CA ILE A 599 25.61 10.49 16.55
C ILE A 599 25.24 10.39 18.03
N PHE A 600 24.19 11.10 18.45
CA PHE A 600 23.64 11.05 19.79
C PHE A 600 22.22 10.49 19.75
N LEU A 601 21.88 9.69 20.75
CA LEU A 601 20.54 9.15 20.96
C LEU A 601 20.08 9.55 22.34
N MET A 602 18.94 10.23 22.45
CA MET A 602 18.40 10.70 23.73
C MET A 602 17.04 10.06 23.97
N ASN A 603 16.91 9.27 25.04
CA ASN A 603 15.70 8.52 25.37
C ASN A 603 15.66 8.15 26.87
N ASP A 604 14.50 7.79 27.42
CA ASP A 604 14.36 7.32 28.81
C ASP A 604 14.92 5.89 29.00
N GLU A 605 14.84 5.06 27.96
CA GLU A 605 15.26 3.66 28.02
C GLU A 605 16.63 3.48 27.33
N TYR A 606 17.60 2.92 28.06
CA TYR A 606 18.94 2.64 27.54
C TYR A 606 18.90 1.46 26.54
N PRO A 607 19.52 1.57 25.34
CA PRO A 607 19.50 0.51 24.35
C PRO A 607 20.14 -0.77 24.91
N SER A 608 19.39 -1.87 24.94
CA SER A 608 19.87 -3.21 25.33
C SER A 608 20.27 -4.04 24.10
N TYR A 609 20.64 -5.31 24.27
CA TYR A 609 20.82 -6.28 23.17
C TYR A 609 19.62 -7.24 23.04
N SER A 610 18.46 -6.86 23.58
CA SER A 610 17.23 -7.65 23.40
C SER A 610 16.88 -7.78 21.91
N PRO A 611 16.26 -8.89 21.47
CA PRO A 611 15.79 -9.02 20.09
C PRO A 611 14.83 -7.90 19.66
N ASN A 612 14.01 -7.39 20.59
CA ASN A 612 13.08 -6.29 20.33
C ASN A 612 13.84 -4.99 20.04
N ASP A 613 14.82 -4.64 20.86
CA ASP A 613 15.64 -3.44 20.66
C ASP A 613 16.47 -3.54 19.38
N ILE A 614 16.94 -4.76 19.01
CA ILE A 614 17.67 -5.01 17.77
C ILE A 614 16.76 -4.76 16.56
N ALA A 615 15.53 -5.27 16.60
CA ALA A 615 14.54 -5.01 15.57
C ALA A 615 14.19 -3.51 15.51
N GLU A 616 14.00 -2.88 16.68
CA GLU A 616 13.68 -1.46 16.83
C GLU A 616 14.76 -0.57 16.20
N ARG A 617 16.03 -0.75 16.54
CA ARG A 617 17.13 0.02 15.91
C ARG A 617 17.47 -0.44 14.49
N GLY A 618 17.00 -1.61 14.07
CA GLY A 618 17.24 -2.18 12.74
C GLY A 618 18.67 -2.70 12.51
N GLN A 619 19.47 -2.90 13.56
CA GLN A 619 20.84 -3.40 13.47
C GLN A 619 21.35 -4.04 14.77
N LEU A 620 22.35 -4.94 14.64
CA LEU A 620 22.87 -5.73 15.75
C LEU A 620 23.70 -4.92 16.77
N ARG A 621 24.48 -3.93 16.30
CA ARG A 621 25.33 -3.09 17.17
C ARG A 621 24.58 -1.84 17.62
N LYS A 622 24.83 -1.38 18.85
CA LYS A 622 24.35 -0.08 19.34
C LYS A 622 24.99 1.05 18.52
N ILE A 623 24.26 2.16 18.31
CA ILE A 623 24.71 3.31 17.50
C ILE A 623 24.87 4.52 18.40
N GLY A 624 25.90 5.33 18.14
CA GLY A 624 26.02 6.65 18.74
C GLY A 624 26.28 6.62 20.24
N LYS A 625 26.28 7.80 20.83
CA LYS A 625 26.38 8.01 22.27
C LYS A 625 24.98 8.19 22.83
N PHE A 626 24.62 7.31 23.76
CA PHE A 626 23.34 7.42 24.46
C PHE A 626 23.40 8.51 25.54
N LEU A 627 22.34 9.30 25.62
CA LEU A 627 22.10 10.29 26.65
C LEU A 627 20.73 9.99 27.27
N ASP A 628 20.65 10.04 28.60
CA ASP A 628 19.37 10.00 29.29
C ASP A 628 18.63 11.30 28.98
N ILE A 629 17.36 11.21 28.57
CA ILE A 629 16.53 12.40 28.32
C ILE A 629 16.20 13.15 29.62
N ASN A 630 16.38 12.50 30.77
CA ASN A 630 16.37 13.08 32.12
C ASN A 630 15.16 14.00 32.33
N GLN A 631 13.96 13.48 32.05
CA GLN A 631 12.70 14.23 32.13
C GLN A 631 12.73 15.57 31.36
N TYR A 632 13.38 15.60 30.19
CA TYR A 632 13.52 16.78 29.32
C TYR A 632 14.27 17.96 29.95
N ASP A 633 15.18 17.71 30.89
CA ASP A 633 16.10 18.75 31.36
C ASP A 633 17.04 19.21 30.22
N PRO A 634 17.59 20.45 30.28
CA PRO A 634 18.46 20.98 29.23
C PRO A 634 19.67 20.09 28.92
N ILE A 635 19.98 19.91 27.63
CA ILE A 635 21.13 19.11 27.18
C ILE A 635 22.42 19.68 27.81
N PRO A 636 23.17 18.90 28.61
CA PRO A 636 24.37 19.40 29.28
C PRO A 636 25.51 19.75 28.31
N ARG A 637 26.19 20.89 28.54
CA ARG A 637 27.32 21.37 27.71
C ARG A 637 28.50 20.40 27.66
N ASN A 638 28.71 19.61 28.72
CA ASN A 638 29.75 18.58 28.79
C ASN A 638 29.37 17.29 28.04
N GLN A 639 28.10 17.11 27.63
CA GLN A 639 27.64 15.94 26.90
C GLN A 639 27.59 16.20 25.39
N ILE A 640 27.05 17.35 24.97
CA ILE A 640 27.03 17.84 23.59
C ILE A 640 27.51 19.29 23.55
N ALA A 641 28.57 19.54 22.77
CA ALA A 641 29.15 20.86 22.58
C ALA A 641 28.21 21.80 21.81
N ASP A 642 28.38 23.11 22.04
CA ASP A 642 27.69 24.16 21.29
C ASP A 642 28.01 24.05 19.79
N GLU A 643 27.04 24.33 18.94
CA GLU A 643 27.19 24.39 17.48
C GLU A 643 27.92 23.17 16.87
N SER A 644 27.59 21.98 17.37
CA SER A 644 28.27 20.72 17.00
C SER A 644 27.43 19.79 16.12
N LEU A 645 26.14 20.10 15.92
CA LEU A 645 25.18 19.27 15.18
C LEU A 645 24.57 20.00 13.97
N ASP A 646 24.37 19.26 12.89
CA ASP A 646 23.65 19.74 11.69
C ASP A 646 22.16 19.42 11.75
N LEU A 647 21.77 18.33 12.42
CA LEU A 647 20.38 17.87 12.51
C LEU A 647 20.02 17.41 13.93
N VAL A 648 18.84 17.84 14.39
CA VAL A 648 18.13 17.29 15.55
C VAL A 648 16.74 16.83 15.11
N THR A 649 16.32 15.63 15.51
CA THR A 649 14.97 15.11 15.25
C THR A 649 14.25 14.79 16.57
N ILE A 650 12.98 15.17 16.65
CA ILE A 650 12.09 14.88 17.77
C ILE A 650 10.84 14.20 17.20
N TYR A 651 10.82 12.86 17.20
CA TYR A 651 9.71 12.09 16.60
C TYR A 651 8.61 11.68 17.58
N ILE A 652 8.86 11.84 18.88
CA ILE A 652 7.88 11.51 19.93
C ILE A 652 6.88 12.63 20.17
N GLY A 653 7.18 13.86 19.73
CA GLY A 653 6.34 15.04 19.97
C GLY A 653 6.75 15.83 21.21
N LEU A 654 6.56 17.15 21.14
CA LEU A 654 6.80 18.07 22.26
C LEU A 654 5.64 18.05 23.26
N HIS A 655 4.46 17.55 22.88
CA HIS A 655 3.31 17.46 23.78
C HIS A 655 3.55 16.59 25.03
N HIS A 656 4.57 15.72 25.02
CA HIS A 656 5.00 14.95 26.19
C HIS A 656 5.90 15.72 27.17
N ILE A 657 6.32 16.95 26.83
CA ILE A 657 7.23 17.77 27.66
C ILE A 657 6.43 18.65 28.62
N PRO A 658 6.72 18.62 29.94
CA PRO A 658 6.16 19.58 30.89
C PRO A 658 6.42 21.03 30.47
N ARG A 659 5.40 21.89 30.52
CA ARG A 659 5.46 23.27 29.99
C ARG A 659 6.62 24.08 30.59
N GLU A 660 6.89 23.89 31.87
CA GLU A 660 7.98 24.55 32.61
C GLU A 660 9.38 24.12 32.15
N LYS A 661 9.52 22.97 31.48
CA LYS A 661 10.79 22.45 30.96
C LYS A 661 10.99 22.71 29.47
N LEU A 662 9.93 23.06 28.75
CA LEU A 662 9.92 23.17 27.30
C LEU A 662 10.88 24.26 26.78
N GLN A 663 10.80 25.47 27.35
CA GLN A 663 11.70 26.57 26.99
C GLN A 663 13.20 26.22 27.20
N PRO A 664 13.65 25.85 28.42
CA PRO A 664 15.07 25.59 28.63
C PRO A 664 15.56 24.36 27.85
N PHE A 665 14.68 23.40 27.53
CA PHE A 665 14.98 22.30 26.63
C PHE A 665 15.22 22.79 25.18
N LEU A 666 14.30 23.59 24.61
CA LEU A 666 14.44 24.13 23.26
C LEU A 666 15.66 25.05 23.12
N GLU A 667 15.97 25.86 24.13
CA GLU A 667 17.20 26.67 24.17
C GLU A 667 18.46 25.80 24.09
N SER A 668 18.45 24.63 24.75
CA SER A 668 19.55 23.67 24.69
C SER A 668 19.69 22.99 23.32
N VAL A 669 18.57 22.73 22.63
CA VAL A 669 18.54 22.22 21.25
C VAL A 669 19.07 23.27 20.27
N TRP A 670 18.66 24.53 20.42
CA TRP A 670 19.18 25.66 19.64
C TRP A 670 20.70 25.85 19.82
N ARG A 671 21.19 25.70 21.07
CA ARG A 671 22.61 25.80 21.41
C ARG A 671 23.46 24.77 20.67
N VAL A 672 23.04 23.51 20.62
CA VAL A 672 23.84 22.42 20.03
C VAL A 672 23.86 22.43 18.50
N LEU A 673 22.87 23.06 17.87
CA LEU A 673 22.79 23.18 16.42
C LEU A 673 23.75 24.24 15.87
N ARG A 674 24.41 23.96 14.73
CA ARG A 674 25.17 24.96 13.97
C ARG A 674 24.27 26.05 13.39
N PRO A 675 24.80 27.23 13.03
CA PRO A 675 24.09 28.17 12.18
C PRO A 675 23.55 27.47 10.92
N ASN A 676 22.29 27.70 10.57
CA ASN A 676 21.54 26.98 9.51
C ASN A 676 21.27 25.49 9.79
N GLY A 677 21.61 24.98 10.98
CA GLY A 677 21.27 23.64 11.43
C GLY A 677 19.76 23.42 11.50
N LYS A 678 19.35 22.16 11.32
CA LYS A 678 17.96 21.76 11.11
C LYS A 678 17.39 21.07 12.35
N LEU A 679 16.15 21.43 12.70
CA LEU A 679 15.35 20.76 13.72
C LEU A 679 14.08 20.23 13.06
N ILE A 680 13.82 18.93 13.16
CA ILE A 680 12.58 18.30 12.68
C ILE A 680 11.77 17.87 13.88
N ILE A 681 10.50 18.28 13.91
CA ILE A 681 9.56 17.94 14.97
C ILE A 681 8.36 17.24 14.36
N ARG A 682 7.94 16.14 14.97
CA ARG A 682 6.67 15.44 14.70
C ARG A 682 5.72 15.67 15.85
N ASP A 683 4.55 16.25 15.59
CA ASP A 683 3.53 16.43 16.62
C ASP A 683 2.11 16.34 16.03
N HIS A 684 1.10 16.16 16.88
CA HIS A 684 -0.31 16.16 16.47
C HIS A 684 -0.78 17.58 16.18
N ASP A 685 -1.44 17.81 15.04
CA ASP A 685 -2.09 19.10 14.74
C ASP A 685 -3.48 19.16 15.40
N VAL A 686 -3.51 19.62 16.66
CA VAL A 686 -4.74 19.64 17.47
C VAL A 686 -5.35 21.05 17.53
N ASP A 687 -6.45 21.23 16.78
CA ASP A 687 -7.12 22.52 16.56
C ASP A 687 -8.47 22.67 17.28
N SER A 688 -8.97 21.61 17.93
CA SER A 688 -10.28 21.60 18.58
C SER A 688 -10.32 20.75 19.86
N ALA A 689 -11.24 21.07 20.77
CA ALA A 689 -11.42 20.33 22.02
C ALA A 689 -11.90 18.89 21.79
N GLU A 690 -12.73 18.66 20.78
CA GLU A 690 -13.16 17.30 20.41
C GLU A 690 -11.99 16.46 19.90
N PHE A 691 -11.14 17.04 19.04
CA PHE A 691 -9.97 16.33 18.55
C PHE A 691 -8.93 16.09 19.65
N HIS A 692 -8.80 17.00 20.63
CA HIS A 692 -7.98 16.78 21.83
C HIS A 692 -8.42 15.52 22.58
N GLU A 693 -9.72 15.33 22.81
CA GLU A 693 -10.27 14.14 23.47
C GLU A 693 -9.97 12.88 22.63
N PHE A 694 -10.16 12.95 21.30
CA PHE A 694 -9.84 11.85 20.40
C PHE A 694 -8.36 11.44 20.47
N ILE A 695 -7.43 12.40 20.36
CA ILE A 695 -6.00 12.12 20.45
C ILE A 695 -5.63 11.58 21.84
N SER A 696 -6.24 12.08 22.92
CA SER A 696 -6.03 11.53 24.26
C SER A 696 -6.43 10.06 24.37
N LEU A 697 -7.56 9.66 23.78
CA LEU A 697 -7.97 8.26 23.71
C LEU A 697 -7.01 7.42 22.87
N ILE A 698 -6.50 7.97 21.77
CA ILE A 698 -5.54 7.28 20.91
C ILE A 698 -4.26 6.95 21.68
N HIS A 699 -3.79 7.85 22.54
CA HIS A 699 -2.68 7.59 23.46
C HIS A 699 -3.03 6.49 24.46
N ASP A 700 -4.21 6.53 25.08
CA ASP A 700 -4.68 5.45 25.98
C ASP A 700 -4.72 4.09 25.24
N ALA A 701 -5.24 4.05 24.00
CA ALA A 701 -5.28 2.85 23.16
C ALA A 701 -3.87 2.35 22.82
N PHE A 702 -2.96 3.25 22.44
CA PHE A 702 -1.56 2.95 22.13
C PHE A 702 -0.85 2.27 23.31
N TYR A 703 -0.94 2.85 24.51
CA TYR A 703 -0.29 2.33 25.72
C TYR A 703 -0.90 1.02 26.22
N SER A 704 -2.22 0.85 26.07
CA SER A 704 -2.90 -0.37 26.51
C SER A 704 -2.33 -1.63 25.83
N GLY A 705 -1.99 -1.55 24.54
CA GLY A 705 -1.35 -2.65 23.83
C GLY A 705 0.18 -2.71 23.99
N LEU A 706 0.82 -1.69 24.56
CA LEU A 706 2.24 -1.74 24.97
C LEU A 706 2.44 -2.21 26.41
N ASN A 707 1.36 -2.60 27.10
CA ASN A 707 1.38 -3.13 28.45
C ASN A 707 1.94 -2.14 29.50
N LYS A 708 1.71 -0.83 29.32
CA LYS A 708 1.98 0.19 30.37
C LYS A 708 0.80 0.24 31.34
N ASP A 709 1.08 0.42 32.63
CA ASP A 709 0.03 0.49 33.65
C ASP A 709 -0.74 1.83 33.63
N TRP A 710 -1.89 1.85 34.30
CA TRP A 710 -2.74 3.04 34.36
C TRP A 710 -2.07 4.22 35.08
N ASP A 711 -1.23 3.96 36.07
CA ASP A 711 -0.60 5.03 36.85
C ASP A 711 0.42 5.79 35.98
N TYR A 712 1.13 5.08 35.10
CA TYR A 712 1.98 5.67 34.06
C TYR A 712 1.16 6.52 33.08
N VAL A 713 0.08 5.97 32.52
CA VAL A 713 -0.73 6.65 31.49
C VAL A 713 -1.47 7.87 32.05
N SER A 714 -1.99 7.78 33.27
CA SER A 714 -2.75 8.87 33.91
C SER A 714 -1.88 10.06 34.34
N GLN A 715 -0.57 9.87 34.44
CA GLN A 715 0.41 10.91 34.79
C GLN A 715 1.15 11.46 33.57
N GLU A 716 0.87 10.93 32.38
CA GLU A 716 1.52 11.37 31.14
C GLU A 716 1.16 12.84 30.81
N PRO A 717 2.16 13.70 30.58
CA PRO A 717 1.93 15.03 30.04
C PRO A 717 1.35 14.97 28.61
N ARG A 718 0.22 15.65 28.38
CA ARG A 718 -0.48 15.70 27.08
C ARG A 718 -0.81 17.14 26.67
N PHE A 719 0.23 17.92 26.38
CA PHE A 719 0.10 19.33 25.99
C PHE A 719 -0.10 19.50 24.49
N PHE A 720 -1.19 18.96 23.96
CA PHE A 720 -1.54 19.10 22.55
C PHE A 720 -1.81 20.57 22.17
N CYS A 721 -1.36 20.97 20.98
CA CYS A 721 -1.60 22.30 20.40
C CYS A 721 -1.70 22.18 18.87
N SER A 722 -2.12 23.25 18.20
CA SER A 722 -2.15 23.25 16.74
C SER A 722 -0.75 23.36 16.16
N ALA A 723 -0.56 22.90 14.92
CA ALA A 723 0.72 23.01 14.22
C ALA A 723 1.19 24.49 14.13
N GLN A 724 0.26 25.44 14.05
CA GLN A 724 0.59 26.86 14.04
C GLN A 724 1.08 27.36 15.40
N GLN A 725 0.47 26.91 16.50
CA GLN A 725 0.93 27.25 17.86
C GLN A 725 2.31 26.66 18.14
N LEU A 726 2.56 25.42 17.70
CA LEU A 726 3.88 24.78 17.77
C LEU A 726 4.94 25.59 17.01
N VAL A 727 4.59 26.08 15.82
CA VAL A 727 5.49 26.92 15.01
C VAL A 727 5.85 28.20 15.75
N THR A 728 4.86 28.94 16.25
CA THR A 728 5.09 30.17 17.01
C THR A 728 6.02 29.92 18.19
N LEU A 729 5.74 28.87 18.97
CA LEU A 729 6.55 28.50 20.13
C LEU A 729 8.02 28.25 19.75
N VAL A 730 8.28 27.50 18.68
CA VAL A 730 9.66 27.15 18.29
C VAL A 730 10.37 28.35 17.66
N GLU A 731 9.68 29.21 16.92
CA GLU A 731 10.26 30.42 16.31
C GLU A 731 10.67 31.47 17.35
N GLU A 732 9.94 31.58 18.46
CA GLU A 732 10.33 32.43 19.61
C GLU A 732 11.72 32.08 20.18
N HIS A 733 12.23 30.87 19.90
CA HIS A 733 13.52 30.36 20.38
C HIS A 733 14.61 30.40 19.29
N GLY A 734 14.49 31.29 18.31
CA GLY A 734 15.58 31.57 17.34
C GLY A 734 15.64 30.60 16.15
N PHE A 735 14.55 29.89 15.89
CA PHE A 735 14.34 29.08 14.70
C PHE A 735 13.43 29.79 13.69
N LYS A 736 13.42 29.30 12.46
CA LYS A 736 12.46 29.67 11.42
C LYS A 736 11.84 28.42 10.83
N ALA A 737 10.52 28.36 10.79
CA ALA A 737 9.81 27.22 10.20
C ALA A 737 9.87 27.23 8.67
N ASP A 738 9.98 26.04 8.08
CA ASP A 738 9.66 25.81 6.67
C ASP A 738 8.14 25.98 6.47
N SER A 739 7.68 26.27 5.25
CA SER A 739 6.24 26.36 4.95
C SER A 739 5.58 24.99 4.78
N ARG A 740 6.36 23.95 4.47
CA ARG A 740 5.86 22.59 4.24
C ARG A 740 5.41 21.93 5.55
N ARG A 741 4.30 21.21 5.47
CA ARG A 741 3.74 20.38 6.55
C ARG A 741 3.47 19.01 5.95
N LEU A 742 4.16 17.99 6.43
CA LEU A 742 3.98 16.63 5.92
C LEU A 742 3.13 15.83 6.90
N ILE A 743 2.05 15.24 6.41
CA ILE A 743 1.17 14.36 7.18
C ILE A 743 1.34 12.94 6.63
N GLN A 744 1.24 11.93 7.50
CA GLN A 744 1.19 10.55 7.05
C GLN A 744 -0.15 10.27 6.36
N ASP A 745 -0.12 9.68 5.16
CA ASP A 745 -1.34 9.31 4.45
C ASP A 745 -2.24 8.39 5.30
N HIS A 746 -3.54 8.70 5.32
CA HIS A 746 -4.57 7.98 6.09
C HIS A 746 -4.28 7.86 7.59
N ASP A 747 -3.52 8.81 8.16
CA ASP A 747 -3.35 8.96 9.60
C ASP A 747 -4.42 9.91 10.16
N PRO A 748 -5.44 9.38 10.88
CA PRO A 748 -6.52 10.19 11.43
C PRO A 748 -6.08 11.04 12.63
N THR A 749 -4.85 10.88 13.11
CA THR A 749 -4.30 11.60 14.26
C THR A 749 -3.57 12.89 13.86
N LYS A 750 -3.53 13.21 12.55
CA LYS A 750 -2.85 14.39 12.00
C LYS A 750 -1.40 14.54 12.49
N ASN A 751 -0.64 13.44 12.58
CA ASN A 751 0.80 13.53 12.89
C ASN A 751 1.51 14.33 11.81
N THR A 752 1.96 15.52 12.18
CA THR A 752 2.50 16.53 11.27
C THR A 752 4.00 16.68 11.50
N LEU A 753 4.78 16.50 10.44
CA LEU A 753 6.21 16.74 10.40
C LEU A 753 6.50 18.19 9.97
N ILE A 754 7.30 18.90 10.77
CA ILE A 754 7.67 20.30 10.55
C ILE A 754 9.19 20.45 10.61
N LEU A 755 9.75 21.15 9.62
CA LEU A 755 11.16 21.52 9.59
C LEU A 755 11.37 22.94 10.13
N PHE A 756 12.39 23.11 10.96
CA PHE A 756 12.85 24.37 11.50
C PHE A 756 14.34 24.57 11.21
N THR A 757 14.75 25.81 10.96
CA THR A 757 16.15 26.16 10.68
C THR A 757 16.66 27.21 11.66
N LYS A 758 17.78 26.93 12.33
CA LYS A 758 18.46 27.89 13.21
C LYS A 758 18.95 29.08 12.41
N GLN A 759 18.58 30.30 12.81
CA GLN A 759 19.04 31.52 12.15
C GLN A 759 20.46 31.91 12.62
N PRO A 760 21.39 32.27 11.72
CA PRO A 760 22.72 32.75 12.10
C PRO A 760 22.66 34.10 12.83
N SER A 761 23.61 34.35 13.72
CA SER A 761 23.77 35.66 14.35
C SER A 761 24.43 36.68 13.40
N ALA A 762 24.08 37.96 13.52
CA ALA A 762 24.54 39.04 12.63
C ALA A 762 26.07 39.24 12.56
N GLN A 763 26.85 38.65 13.48
CA GLN A 763 28.32 38.70 13.49
C GLN A 763 29.01 37.57 12.70
N GLN A 764 28.30 36.50 12.33
CA GLN A 764 28.89 35.32 11.67
C GLN A 764 28.86 35.39 10.13
N ALA A 765 28.41 36.50 9.54
CA ALA A 765 28.24 36.64 8.09
C ALA A 765 29.55 36.85 7.29
N GLN A 766 30.73 36.66 7.89
CA GLN A 766 32.02 36.93 7.25
C GLN A 766 33.03 35.86 7.64
N LEU A 767 33.14 34.77 6.85
CA LEU A 767 33.96 33.61 7.23
C LEU A 767 34.74 32.91 6.09
N ASP A 768 35.80 32.26 6.60
CA ASP A 768 37.00 31.62 6.09
C ASP A 768 36.91 30.73 4.82
N ILE A 769 37.98 30.67 4.02
CA ILE A 769 38.07 29.87 2.77
C ILE A 769 37.90 28.37 3.06
N HIS A 770 38.36 27.90 4.22
CA HIS A 770 38.14 26.51 4.66
C HIS A 770 36.67 26.20 4.91
N GLN A 771 35.90 27.14 5.47
CA GLN A 771 34.45 26.93 5.64
C GLN A 771 33.70 26.96 4.31
N GLN A 772 34.17 27.72 3.31
CA GLN A 772 33.60 27.70 1.96
C GLN A 772 33.89 26.38 1.22
N LEU A 773 35.05 25.78 1.47
CA LEU A 773 35.46 24.49 0.91
C LEU A 773 34.76 23.30 1.61
N ASP A 774 34.65 23.34 2.94
CA ASP A 774 33.97 22.31 3.74
C ASP A 774 32.45 22.31 3.51
N ALA A 775 31.88 23.45 3.12
CA ALA A 775 30.48 23.55 2.69
C ALA A 775 30.22 22.91 1.33
N ASN A 776 31.25 22.59 0.54
CA ASN A 776 31.09 21.87 -0.72
C ASN A 776 31.07 20.35 -0.46
N PRO A 777 29.90 19.67 -0.56
CA PRO A 777 29.76 18.27 -0.17
C PRO A 777 30.59 17.30 -1.03
N ASN A 778 31.08 17.76 -2.19
CA ASN A 778 31.88 16.97 -3.12
C ASN A 778 33.39 17.22 -2.99
N TYR A 779 33.80 18.05 -2.01
CA TYR A 779 35.20 18.40 -1.80
C TYR A 779 35.96 17.38 -0.96
N GLN A 780 35.58 17.17 0.31
CA GLN A 780 36.33 16.28 1.20
C GLN A 780 36.01 14.79 0.98
N ARG A 781 37.06 13.96 0.93
CA ARG A 781 36.97 12.48 0.89
C ARG A 781 37.89 11.87 1.95
N ASP A 782 37.63 10.64 2.38
CA ASP A 782 38.38 9.99 3.47
C ASP A 782 39.75 9.52 2.98
N GLU A 783 40.85 10.05 3.56
CA GLU A 783 42.23 9.68 3.20
C GLU A 783 42.47 8.15 3.26
N GLY A 784 41.79 7.47 4.20
CA GLY A 784 41.87 6.01 4.37
C GLY A 784 41.31 5.23 3.18
N GLN A 785 40.43 5.83 2.37
CA GLN A 785 39.86 5.18 1.18
C GLN A 785 40.92 4.91 0.13
N SER A 786 41.83 5.87 -0.12
CA SER A 786 42.94 5.72 -1.07
C SER A 786 43.77 4.44 -0.82
N TYR A 787 43.89 4.01 0.43
CA TYR A 787 44.58 2.76 0.80
C TYR A 787 43.72 1.51 0.54
N LEU A 788 42.43 1.54 0.91
CA LEU A 788 41.51 0.42 0.77
C LEU A 788 41.09 0.15 -0.69
N THR A 789 41.28 1.12 -1.58
CA THR A 789 41.04 0.97 -3.01
C THR A 789 42.04 0.01 -3.68
N LEU A 790 43.24 -0.21 -3.13
CA LEU A 790 44.20 -1.19 -3.68
C LEU A 790 43.65 -2.64 -3.71
N PRO A 791 43.09 -3.19 -2.61
CA PRO A 791 42.41 -4.48 -2.64
C PRO A 791 41.29 -4.58 -3.68
N GLU A 792 40.56 -3.50 -3.94
CA GLU A 792 39.53 -3.47 -4.98
C GLU A 792 40.14 -3.54 -6.38
N TRP A 793 41.17 -2.76 -6.63
CA TRP A 793 41.90 -2.80 -7.90
C TRP A 793 42.64 -4.11 -8.12
N PHE A 794 42.98 -4.87 -7.08
CA PHE A 794 43.45 -6.25 -7.26
C PHE A 794 42.42 -7.10 -8.03
N LEU A 795 41.13 -6.83 -7.91
CA LEU A 795 40.06 -7.50 -8.66
C LEU A 795 39.97 -7.04 -10.13
N VAL A 796 40.74 -6.02 -10.52
CA VAL A 796 40.95 -5.60 -11.90
C VAL A 796 42.31 -6.12 -12.42
N TYR A 797 43.36 -5.98 -11.62
CA TYR A 797 44.69 -6.47 -11.94
C TYR A 797 44.72 -7.99 -12.12
N ASN A 798 43.96 -8.73 -11.32
CA ASN A 798 43.98 -10.18 -11.40
C ASN A 798 43.31 -10.74 -12.67
N PRO A 799 42.14 -10.26 -13.10
CA PRO A 799 41.62 -10.57 -14.43
C PRO A 799 42.56 -10.18 -15.57
N ASP A 800 43.26 -9.04 -15.47
CA ASP A 800 44.27 -8.64 -16.47
C ASP A 800 45.45 -9.63 -16.50
N GLU A 801 45.98 -9.99 -15.34
CA GLU A 801 47.00 -11.03 -15.21
C GLU A 801 46.52 -12.38 -15.76
N TYR A 802 45.26 -12.76 -15.51
CA TYR A 802 44.65 -13.98 -16.02
C TYR A 802 44.53 -13.96 -17.55
N GLY A 803 43.99 -12.89 -18.13
CA GLY A 803 43.85 -12.73 -19.58
C GLY A 803 45.19 -12.76 -20.30
N GLN A 804 46.20 -12.05 -19.77
CA GLN A 804 47.58 -12.09 -20.29
C GLN A 804 48.20 -13.48 -20.17
N TYR A 805 47.93 -14.20 -19.07
CA TYR A 805 48.45 -15.55 -18.85
C TYR A 805 47.90 -16.55 -19.87
N LEU A 806 46.58 -16.49 -20.15
CA LEU A 806 45.92 -17.38 -21.11
C LEU A 806 46.41 -17.22 -22.55
N ASN A 807 47.05 -16.09 -22.90
CA ASN A 807 47.61 -15.89 -24.24
C ASN A 807 48.81 -16.80 -24.53
N THR A 808 49.48 -17.31 -23.50
CA THR A 808 50.72 -18.10 -23.63
C THR A 808 50.71 -19.41 -22.83
N HIS A 809 49.72 -19.61 -21.97
CA HIS A 809 49.61 -20.75 -21.07
C HIS A 809 48.15 -21.24 -20.99
N SER A 810 47.97 -22.47 -20.52
CA SER A 810 46.63 -23.01 -20.26
C SER A 810 46.04 -22.48 -18.96
N ALA A 811 44.71 -22.37 -18.90
CA ALA A 811 43.98 -22.00 -17.68
C ALA A 811 44.28 -22.94 -16.50
N THR A 812 44.70 -24.18 -16.78
CA THR A 812 45.05 -25.18 -15.79
C THR A 812 46.30 -24.83 -14.97
N ASP A 813 47.22 -24.06 -15.57
CA ASP A 813 48.50 -23.68 -14.95
C ASP A 813 48.44 -22.35 -14.19
N PHE A 814 47.29 -21.67 -14.23
CA PHE A 814 47.11 -20.41 -13.53
C PHE A 814 47.12 -20.62 -12.00
N PRO A 815 47.83 -19.77 -11.22
CA PRO A 815 48.02 -20.00 -9.79
C PRO A 815 46.84 -19.50 -8.92
N TYR A 816 45.63 -20.05 -9.11
CA TYR A 816 44.39 -19.61 -8.45
C TYR A 816 44.50 -19.47 -6.92
N PHE A 817 44.96 -20.50 -6.22
CA PHE A 817 45.07 -20.47 -4.75
C PHE A 817 46.12 -19.47 -4.25
N LYS A 818 47.21 -19.29 -5.01
CA LYS A 818 48.22 -18.26 -4.69
C LYS A 818 47.64 -16.86 -4.88
N SER A 819 46.79 -16.69 -5.88
CA SER A 819 46.09 -15.44 -6.16
C SER A 819 45.10 -15.06 -5.05
N ILE A 820 44.35 -16.05 -4.54
CA ILE A 820 43.49 -15.88 -3.34
C ILE A 820 44.34 -15.43 -2.14
N GLY A 821 45.46 -16.12 -1.90
CA GLY A 821 46.39 -15.74 -0.84
C GLY A 821 46.93 -14.32 -1.00
N GLN A 822 47.27 -13.92 -2.24
CA GLN A 822 47.75 -12.58 -2.54
C GLN A 822 46.72 -11.49 -2.26
N PHE A 823 45.44 -11.69 -2.63
CA PHE A 823 44.38 -10.74 -2.30
C PHE A 823 44.32 -10.49 -0.78
N TRP A 824 44.26 -11.55 0.03
CA TRP A 824 44.19 -11.42 1.48
C TRP A 824 45.47 -10.87 2.11
N GLN A 825 46.63 -11.14 1.49
CA GLN A 825 47.89 -10.50 1.87
C GLN A 825 47.87 -8.99 1.58
N TYR A 826 47.40 -8.55 0.41
CA TYR A 826 47.23 -7.12 0.10
C TYR A 826 46.29 -6.45 1.09
N TYR A 827 45.13 -7.07 1.35
CA TYR A 827 44.18 -6.56 2.34
C TYR A 827 44.84 -6.46 3.72
N HIS A 828 45.54 -7.50 4.17
CA HIS A 828 46.23 -7.48 5.46
C HIS A 828 47.32 -6.40 5.53
N GLN A 829 48.16 -6.26 4.50
CA GLN A 829 49.23 -5.26 4.43
C GLN A 829 48.69 -3.82 4.39
N VAL A 830 47.57 -3.60 3.68
CA VAL A 830 46.86 -2.32 3.69
C VAL A 830 46.34 -1.99 5.08
N ASN A 831 45.67 -2.93 5.75
CA ASN A 831 45.21 -2.74 7.14
C ASN A 831 46.37 -2.43 8.10
N GLN A 832 47.50 -3.13 7.97
CA GLN A 832 48.70 -2.85 8.77
C GLN A 832 49.26 -1.45 8.48
N THR A 833 49.27 -1.04 7.20
CA THR A 833 49.75 0.28 6.77
C THR A 833 48.85 1.39 7.30
N MET A 834 47.54 1.16 7.35
CA MET A 834 46.56 2.10 7.88
C MET A 834 46.64 2.24 9.41
N GLY A 835 46.88 1.15 10.15
CA GLY A 835 47.14 1.19 11.61
C GLY A 835 46.15 2.03 12.42
N GLU A 836 46.58 2.63 13.54
CA GLU A 836 45.78 3.61 14.31
C GLU A 836 45.70 5.00 13.63
N ARG A 837 46.26 5.17 12.42
CA ARG A 837 46.36 6.48 11.76
C ARG A 837 45.03 6.94 11.15
N TYR A 838 44.14 6.02 10.80
CA TYR A 838 42.84 6.32 10.19
C TYR A 838 41.71 5.61 10.95
N ASP A 839 40.53 6.25 10.98
CA ASP A 839 39.34 5.66 11.57
C ASP A 839 38.91 4.39 10.81
N PHE A 840 38.44 3.37 11.54
CA PHE A 840 37.98 2.13 10.94
C PHE A 840 36.72 2.34 10.09
N ASN A 841 36.87 2.30 8.76
CA ASN A 841 35.78 2.44 7.81
C ASN A 841 35.04 1.11 7.61
N GLY A 842 34.19 0.74 8.58
CA GLY A 842 33.54 -0.58 8.61
C GLY A 842 32.68 -0.90 7.38
N GLY A 843 32.14 0.11 6.69
CA GLY A 843 31.41 -0.09 5.43
C GLY A 843 32.32 -0.52 4.28
N TYR A 844 33.44 0.17 4.13
CA TYR A 844 34.42 -0.12 3.09
C TYR A 844 35.16 -1.44 3.36
N HIS A 845 35.52 -1.73 4.61
CA HIS A 845 36.06 -3.04 5.00
C HIS A 845 35.07 -4.20 4.77
N LEU A 846 33.78 -3.98 5.04
CA LEU A 846 32.75 -4.97 4.72
C LEU A 846 32.64 -5.19 3.21
N MET A 847 32.66 -4.12 2.42
CA MET A 847 32.65 -4.20 0.95
C MET A 847 33.86 -4.98 0.43
N VAL A 848 35.08 -4.60 0.81
CA VAL A 848 36.31 -5.31 0.45
C VAL A 848 36.27 -6.77 0.92
N GLY A 849 35.73 -7.03 2.11
CA GLY A 849 35.55 -8.38 2.64
C GLY A 849 34.56 -9.23 1.82
N VAL A 850 33.43 -8.66 1.40
CA VAL A 850 32.43 -9.32 0.55
C VAL A 850 33.00 -9.59 -0.84
N LEU A 851 33.64 -8.59 -1.46
CA LEU A 851 34.28 -8.73 -2.76
C LEU A 851 35.41 -9.76 -2.70
N GLY A 852 36.22 -9.73 -1.65
CA GLY A 852 37.28 -10.70 -1.39
C GLY A 852 36.76 -12.12 -1.17
N LEU A 853 35.67 -12.28 -0.42
CA LEU A 853 35.04 -13.59 -0.22
C LEU A 853 34.48 -14.13 -1.54
N SER A 854 33.78 -13.30 -2.31
CA SER A 854 33.25 -13.66 -3.63
C SER A 854 34.37 -14.08 -4.59
N TYR A 855 35.43 -13.28 -4.68
CA TYR A 855 36.65 -13.59 -5.43
C TYR A 855 37.28 -14.92 -4.98
N SER A 856 37.34 -15.17 -3.66
CA SER A 856 37.92 -16.39 -3.09
C SER A 856 37.11 -17.62 -3.46
N VAL A 857 35.78 -17.53 -3.43
CA VAL A 857 34.89 -18.62 -3.83
C VAL A 857 35.04 -18.89 -5.33
N GLU A 858 34.97 -17.87 -6.18
CA GLU A 858 35.10 -18.02 -7.63
C GLU A 858 36.43 -18.70 -8.01
N ASN A 859 37.55 -18.15 -7.53
CA ASN A 859 38.88 -18.72 -7.83
C ASN A 859 39.12 -20.05 -7.11
N GLY A 860 38.46 -20.30 -5.99
CA GLY A 860 38.54 -21.58 -5.29
C GLY A 860 37.87 -22.70 -6.09
N VAL A 861 36.66 -22.44 -6.60
CA VAL A 861 35.94 -23.37 -7.48
C VAL A 861 36.72 -23.60 -8.78
N LYS A 862 37.19 -22.52 -9.43
CA LYS A 862 38.04 -22.64 -10.63
C LYS A 862 39.32 -23.41 -10.35
N GLY A 863 40.01 -23.11 -9.26
CA GLY A 863 41.24 -23.79 -8.87
C GLY A 863 41.04 -25.28 -8.61
N LEU A 864 39.95 -25.68 -7.92
CA LEU A 864 39.62 -27.08 -7.69
C LEU A 864 39.27 -27.80 -9.00
N TYR A 865 38.49 -27.15 -9.86
CA TYR A 865 38.08 -27.67 -11.16
C TYR A 865 39.27 -27.88 -12.10
N GLU A 866 40.08 -26.83 -12.27
CA GLU A 866 41.25 -26.84 -13.14
C GLU A 866 42.29 -27.85 -12.67
N ASN A 867 42.51 -27.99 -11.36
CA ASN A 867 43.44 -29.00 -10.83
C ASN A 867 42.88 -30.43 -10.79
N SER A 868 41.63 -30.66 -11.21
CA SER A 868 41.00 -31.99 -11.26
C SER A 868 40.56 -32.36 -12.68
N ILE A 869 39.31 -32.06 -13.03
CA ILE A 869 38.68 -32.40 -14.31
C ILE A 869 39.41 -31.69 -15.46
N GLY A 870 39.73 -30.40 -15.30
CA GLY A 870 40.44 -29.61 -16.31
C GLY A 870 41.86 -30.14 -16.59
N ARG A 871 42.56 -30.60 -15.55
CA ARG A 871 43.90 -31.21 -15.68
C ARG A 871 43.85 -32.55 -16.39
N VAL A 872 42.86 -33.39 -16.09
CA VAL A 872 42.68 -34.68 -16.76
C VAL A 872 42.31 -34.48 -18.24
N SER A 873 41.37 -33.59 -18.55
CA SER A 873 40.96 -33.34 -19.93
C SER A 873 42.08 -32.70 -20.76
N GLU A 874 42.89 -31.82 -20.17
CA GLU A 874 44.10 -31.26 -20.78
C GLU A 874 45.15 -32.34 -21.10
N LEU A 875 45.44 -33.24 -20.15
CA LEU A 875 46.42 -34.32 -20.35
C LEU A 875 45.99 -35.26 -21.48
N VAL A 876 44.70 -35.61 -21.54
CA VAL A 876 44.12 -36.44 -22.61
C VAL A 876 44.17 -35.74 -23.97
N SER A 877 44.14 -34.40 -23.99
CA SER A 877 44.25 -33.60 -25.21
C SER A 877 45.68 -33.32 -25.69
N SER A 878 46.70 -33.98 -25.10
CA SER A 878 48.13 -33.72 -25.38
C SER A 878 48.54 -32.25 -25.22
N LYS A 879 47.89 -31.52 -24.29
CA LYS A 879 48.10 -30.07 -24.03
C LYS A 879 47.85 -29.13 -25.21
N SER A 880 47.16 -29.57 -26.27
CA SER A 880 46.80 -28.66 -27.38
C SER A 880 45.55 -27.84 -27.04
N LEU A 881 45.61 -26.52 -27.23
CA LEU A 881 44.48 -25.62 -26.98
C LEU A 881 43.32 -25.88 -27.97
N THR A 882 42.12 -26.05 -27.43
CA THR A 882 40.88 -26.15 -28.21
C THR A 882 40.38 -24.79 -28.68
N ASP A 883 39.37 -24.77 -29.55
CA ASP A 883 38.73 -23.51 -29.97
C ASP A 883 38.01 -22.84 -28.80
N GLU A 884 37.46 -23.62 -27.88
CA GLU A 884 36.85 -23.16 -26.63
C GLU A 884 37.90 -22.55 -25.67
N ASP A 885 39.11 -23.11 -25.59
CA ASP A 885 40.19 -22.52 -24.80
C ASP A 885 40.64 -21.16 -25.38
N LYS A 886 40.75 -21.05 -26.71
CA LYS A 886 41.06 -19.78 -27.39
C LYS A 886 39.93 -18.75 -27.22
N PHE A 887 38.68 -19.21 -27.27
CA PHE A 887 37.52 -18.36 -27.02
C PHE A 887 37.49 -17.85 -25.58
N ALA A 888 37.80 -18.71 -24.60
CA ALA A 888 37.92 -18.29 -23.20
C ALA A 888 39.01 -17.23 -23.00
N ALA A 889 40.17 -17.40 -23.65
CA ALA A 889 41.24 -16.39 -23.66
C ALA A 889 40.78 -15.06 -24.29
N TYR A 890 40.08 -15.11 -25.42
CA TYR A 890 39.48 -13.92 -26.03
C TYR A 890 38.52 -13.21 -25.07
N VAL A 891 37.56 -13.93 -24.48
CA VAL A 891 36.57 -13.35 -23.55
C VAL A 891 37.24 -12.75 -22.32
N ALA A 892 38.30 -13.37 -21.80
CA ALA A 892 39.06 -12.84 -20.67
C ALA A 892 39.72 -11.49 -21.01
N ASN A 893 40.35 -11.36 -22.18
CA ASN A 893 40.99 -10.11 -22.62
C ASN A 893 39.95 -9.01 -23.01
N ASP A 894 38.82 -9.40 -23.60
CA ASP A 894 37.69 -8.51 -23.93
C ASP A 894 37.06 -7.94 -22.65
N TYR A 895 36.85 -8.81 -21.65
CA TYR A 895 36.37 -8.41 -20.33
C TYR A 895 37.32 -7.44 -19.63
N VAL A 896 38.64 -7.68 -19.66
CA VAL A 896 39.65 -6.78 -19.10
C VAL A 896 39.59 -5.40 -19.75
N SER A 897 39.53 -5.35 -21.07
CA SER A 897 39.42 -4.09 -21.82
C SER A 897 38.17 -3.29 -21.45
N PHE A 898 37.09 -4.00 -21.08
CA PHE A 898 35.84 -3.39 -20.63
C PHE A 898 35.91 -2.86 -19.19
N ILE A 899 36.35 -3.68 -18.23
CA ILE A 899 36.34 -3.31 -16.80
C ILE A 899 37.33 -2.21 -16.44
N ASN A 900 38.30 -1.94 -17.32
CA ASN A 900 39.21 -0.80 -17.18
C ASN A 900 38.50 0.56 -17.31
N VAL A 901 37.32 0.62 -17.95
CA VAL A 901 36.62 1.87 -18.25
C VAL A 901 35.12 1.84 -17.92
N ARG A 902 34.55 0.68 -17.59
CA ARG A 902 33.12 0.51 -17.26
C ARG A 902 32.91 -0.49 -16.13
N PRO A 903 31.82 -0.35 -15.33
CA PRO A 903 31.52 -1.32 -14.28
C PRO A 903 31.26 -2.72 -14.83
N TRP A 904 31.83 -3.75 -14.20
CA TRP A 904 31.81 -5.13 -14.70
C TRP A 904 30.42 -5.71 -14.97
N TYR A 905 29.39 -5.28 -14.23
CA TYR A 905 28.01 -5.76 -14.39
C TYR A 905 27.33 -5.29 -15.67
N GLU A 906 27.92 -4.33 -16.39
CA GLU A 906 27.46 -3.93 -17.72
C GLU A 906 28.02 -4.84 -18.84
N TYR A 907 28.98 -5.71 -18.53
CA TYR A 907 29.56 -6.61 -19.52
C TYR A 907 28.57 -7.72 -19.91
N SER A 908 28.35 -7.90 -21.22
CA SER A 908 27.32 -8.80 -21.74
C SER A 908 27.78 -10.27 -21.78
N PHE A 909 27.84 -10.92 -20.61
CA PHE A 909 28.16 -12.35 -20.50
C PHE A 909 27.15 -13.24 -21.26
N SER A 910 25.89 -12.82 -21.37
CA SER A 910 24.87 -13.52 -22.16
C SER A 910 25.17 -13.51 -23.66
N THR A 911 25.82 -12.46 -24.17
CA THR A 911 26.30 -12.40 -25.55
C THR A 911 27.48 -13.35 -25.75
N GLN A 912 28.45 -13.37 -24.83
CA GLN A 912 29.59 -14.29 -24.91
C GLN A 912 29.17 -15.76 -24.78
N LEU A 913 28.16 -16.06 -23.95
CA LEU A 913 27.56 -17.39 -23.86
C LEU A 913 26.94 -17.84 -25.19
N LYS A 914 26.23 -16.96 -25.91
CA LYS A 914 25.72 -17.27 -27.24
C LYS A 914 26.86 -17.53 -28.22
N LYS A 915 27.86 -16.64 -28.27
CA LYS A 915 29.04 -16.80 -29.14
C LYS A 915 29.80 -18.09 -28.86
N LEU A 916 29.93 -18.52 -27.61
CA LEU A 916 30.53 -19.81 -27.27
C LEU A 916 29.85 -20.97 -28.01
N TRP A 917 28.51 -20.97 -28.08
CA TRP A 917 27.77 -22.06 -28.74
C TRP A 917 27.70 -21.94 -30.26
N PHE A 918 27.65 -20.72 -30.80
CA PHE A 918 27.41 -20.48 -32.23
C PHE A 918 28.67 -20.16 -33.05
N ASP A 919 29.70 -19.57 -32.43
CA ASP A 919 30.91 -19.13 -33.13
C ASP A 919 32.08 -20.12 -32.97
N THR A 920 32.01 -21.05 -32.00
CA THR A 920 33.02 -22.11 -31.84
C THR A 920 32.56 -23.44 -32.46
N PRO A 921 33.35 -24.08 -33.36
CA PRO A 921 32.95 -25.32 -34.04
C PRO A 921 32.66 -26.46 -33.05
N VAL A 922 31.51 -27.14 -33.20
CA VAL A 922 31.12 -28.27 -32.33
C VAL A 922 32.01 -29.50 -32.56
N LEU A 923 32.47 -29.71 -33.79
CA LEU A 923 33.36 -30.82 -34.17
C LEU A 923 34.82 -30.32 -34.21
N GLY A 924 35.78 -31.16 -33.82
CA GLY A 924 37.20 -30.80 -33.85
C GLY A 924 38.11 -31.83 -33.17
N LYS A 925 39.41 -31.54 -33.15
CA LYS A 925 40.40 -32.35 -32.41
C LYS A 925 40.12 -32.26 -30.91
N ASN A 926 40.35 -33.36 -30.18
CA ASN A 926 40.13 -33.48 -28.73
C ASN A 926 38.67 -33.27 -28.27
N PRO A 927 37.72 -34.09 -28.75
CA PRO A 927 36.27 -33.90 -28.50
C PRO A 927 35.90 -33.89 -27.01
N PHE A 928 36.62 -34.65 -26.18
CA PHE A 928 36.40 -34.68 -24.73
C PHE A 928 36.71 -33.32 -24.08
N ARG A 929 37.84 -32.70 -24.43
CA ARG A 929 38.24 -31.37 -23.93
C ARG A 929 37.32 -30.26 -24.45
N LYS A 930 36.92 -30.34 -25.73
CA LYS A 930 35.95 -29.39 -26.31
C LYS A 930 34.61 -29.41 -25.57
N LEU A 931 34.04 -30.60 -25.35
CA LEU A 931 32.77 -30.75 -24.64
C LEU A 931 32.86 -30.26 -23.19
N GLU A 932 33.91 -30.67 -22.47
CA GLU A 932 34.13 -30.25 -21.09
C GLU A 932 34.31 -28.72 -20.97
N ARG A 933 35.14 -28.11 -21.83
CA ARG A 933 35.31 -26.65 -21.86
C ARG A 933 34.02 -25.91 -22.19
N ARG A 934 33.26 -26.41 -23.15
CA ARG A 934 31.99 -25.80 -23.53
C ARG A 934 30.98 -25.81 -22.38
N LEU A 935 30.93 -26.89 -21.59
CA LEU A 935 30.04 -26.99 -20.44
C LEU A 935 30.45 -26.04 -19.30
N ILE A 936 31.73 -26.04 -18.90
CA ILE A 936 32.17 -25.20 -17.77
C ILE A 936 32.10 -23.70 -18.07
N LEU A 937 32.49 -23.30 -19.29
CA LEU A 937 32.39 -21.89 -19.72
C LEU A 937 30.93 -21.46 -19.85
N SER A 938 30.03 -22.37 -20.24
CA SER A 938 28.59 -22.08 -20.28
C SER A 938 28.04 -21.78 -18.90
N THR A 939 28.40 -22.59 -17.90
CA THR A 939 28.01 -22.38 -16.51
C THR A 939 28.55 -21.05 -16.00
N GLU A 940 29.85 -20.77 -16.21
CA GLU A 940 30.47 -19.51 -15.77
C GLU A 940 29.78 -18.28 -16.37
N TYR A 941 29.55 -18.25 -17.68
CA TYR A 941 28.95 -17.09 -18.34
C TYR A 941 27.47 -16.93 -17.99
N LEU A 942 26.74 -18.02 -17.77
CA LEU A 942 25.34 -17.96 -17.33
C LEU A 942 25.22 -17.41 -15.91
N GLU A 943 26.03 -17.89 -14.97
CA GLU A 943 26.07 -17.40 -13.60
C GLU A 943 26.41 -15.90 -13.55
N LYS A 944 27.44 -15.47 -14.29
CA LYS A 944 27.83 -14.06 -14.39
C LYS A 944 26.75 -13.20 -15.04
N ALA A 945 26.04 -13.71 -16.05
CA ALA A 945 24.92 -12.99 -16.68
C ALA A 945 23.74 -12.77 -15.73
N MET A 946 23.38 -13.79 -14.94
CA MET A 946 22.32 -13.68 -13.93
C MET A 946 22.72 -12.70 -12.81
N TYR A 947 23.95 -12.81 -12.32
CA TYR A 947 24.46 -11.96 -11.25
C TYR A 947 24.59 -10.49 -11.68
N ALA A 948 25.09 -10.24 -12.90
CA ALA A 948 25.13 -8.92 -13.52
C ALA A 948 23.73 -8.29 -13.67
N THR A 949 22.72 -9.08 -14.04
CA THR A 949 21.33 -8.60 -14.18
C THR A 949 20.73 -8.19 -12.84
N LEU A 950 20.93 -9.01 -11.80
CA LEU A 950 20.46 -8.73 -10.44
C LEU A 950 21.11 -7.48 -9.86
N ILE A 951 22.43 -7.33 -10.05
CA ILE A 951 23.18 -6.17 -9.55
C ILE A 951 22.83 -4.91 -10.34
N THR A 952 22.66 -4.97 -11.66
CA THR A 952 22.26 -3.81 -12.47
C THR A 952 20.89 -3.25 -12.01
N GLY A 953 19.95 -4.14 -11.65
CA GLY A 953 18.66 -3.74 -11.08
C GLY A 953 18.79 -3.13 -9.68
N ALA A 954 19.68 -3.66 -8.84
CA ALA A 954 19.88 -3.19 -7.46
C ALA A 954 20.71 -1.90 -7.36
N THR A 955 21.75 -1.73 -8.20
CA THR A 955 22.66 -0.57 -8.15
C THR A 955 22.00 0.72 -8.61
N ARG A 956 21.12 0.67 -9.62
CA ARG A 956 20.30 1.82 -10.07
C ARG A 956 19.33 2.34 -8.99
N LEU A 957 19.05 1.54 -7.96
CA LEU A 957 18.15 1.89 -6.85
C LEU A 957 18.88 2.35 -5.58
N ILE A 958 20.19 2.07 -5.43
CA ILE A 958 20.88 2.14 -4.12
C ILE A 958 22.06 3.12 -4.10
N TYR A 959 22.85 3.24 -5.17
CA TYR A 959 24.18 3.90 -5.06
C TYR A 959 24.29 5.30 -5.70
N GLY A 960 23.26 5.79 -6.40
CA GLY A 960 23.36 7.05 -7.15
C GLY A 960 24.41 6.99 -8.27
N VAL A 961 24.50 8.05 -9.09
CA VAL A 961 25.53 8.17 -10.12
C VAL A 961 26.86 8.44 -9.39
N ALA A 962 27.88 7.60 -9.61
CA ALA A 962 29.21 7.87 -9.07
C ALA A 962 29.68 9.24 -9.57
N ASP A 963 30.21 10.10 -8.69
CA ASP A 963 30.78 11.36 -9.13
C ASP A 963 31.95 11.09 -10.08
N ASP A 964 31.85 11.59 -11.31
CA ASP A 964 32.83 11.38 -12.40
C ASP A 964 34.14 12.17 -12.18
N SER A 965 34.23 12.96 -11.10
CA SER A 965 35.39 13.83 -10.84
C SER A 965 35.73 13.94 -9.35
N VAL A 966 36.99 14.27 -9.07
CA VAL A 966 37.53 14.58 -7.74
C VAL A 966 38.09 16.00 -7.74
N LEU A 967 37.85 16.75 -6.67
CA LEU A 967 38.29 18.14 -6.58
C LEU A 967 39.71 18.22 -5.98
N ALA A 968 40.53 19.12 -6.52
CA ALA A 968 41.87 19.40 -6.02
C ALA A 968 42.11 20.91 -5.94
N ARG A 969 42.90 21.34 -4.97
CA ARG A 969 43.34 22.72 -4.85
C ARG A 969 44.78 22.82 -5.29
N VAL A 970 45.04 23.72 -6.24
CA VAL A 970 46.36 23.86 -6.88
C VAL A 970 46.75 25.32 -7.01
N ILE A 971 48.05 25.56 -7.19
CA ILE A 971 48.63 26.86 -7.55
C ILE A 971 49.56 26.71 -8.76
N LYS A 972 49.87 27.82 -9.42
CA LYS A 972 50.82 27.91 -10.55
C LYS A 972 50.40 27.17 -11.83
N LEU A 973 49.10 27.18 -12.15
CA LEU A 973 48.58 26.80 -13.47
C LEU A 973 48.06 28.04 -14.21
N ASP A 974 48.29 28.12 -15.51
CA ASP A 974 47.79 29.20 -16.36
C ASP A 974 46.63 28.74 -17.27
N GLU A 975 45.98 29.68 -17.96
CA GLU A 975 44.85 29.38 -18.86
C GLU A 975 45.25 28.50 -20.05
N SER A 976 46.53 28.52 -20.47
CA SER A 976 47.00 27.72 -21.60
C SER A 976 47.02 26.23 -21.27
N PHE A 977 47.26 25.88 -19.99
CA PHE A 977 47.17 24.52 -19.49
C PHE A 977 45.74 23.96 -19.62
N PHE A 978 44.73 24.71 -19.18
CA PHE A 978 43.33 24.25 -19.23
C PHE A 978 42.83 24.08 -20.67
N ALA A 979 43.32 24.89 -21.61
CA ALA A 979 43.01 24.74 -23.03
C ALA A 979 43.59 23.44 -23.65
N GLN A 980 44.75 22.98 -23.16
CA GLN A 980 45.38 21.74 -23.61
C GLN A 980 44.81 20.48 -22.93
N HIS A 981 44.16 20.64 -21.77
CA HIS A 981 43.62 19.55 -20.96
C HIS A 981 42.12 19.75 -20.62
N PRO A 982 41.20 19.62 -21.59
CA PRO A 982 39.78 19.99 -21.43
C PRO A 982 39.00 19.15 -20.39
N LYS A 983 39.56 18.01 -19.96
CA LYS A 983 39.01 17.17 -18.89
C LYS A 983 39.30 17.69 -17.48
N ILE A 984 40.26 18.61 -17.34
CA ILE A 984 40.58 19.28 -16.08
C ILE A 984 39.90 20.65 -16.10
N LYS A 985 38.94 20.87 -15.19
CA LYS A 985 38.14 22.09 -15.19
C LYS A 985 38.45 22.96 -13.99
N ARG A 986 38.70 24.25 -14.20
CA ARG A 986 38.76 25.23 -13.11
C ARG A 986 37.34 25.50 -12.60
N ILE A 987 37.15 25.34 -11.30
CA ILE A 987 35.88 25.58 -10.61
C ILE A 987 35.85 26.99 -10.04
N ASN A 988 36.80 27.34 -9.17
CA ASN A 988 36.89 28.63 -8.49
C ASN A 988 38.34 29.10 -8.35
N SER A 989 38.53 30.38 -8.04
CA SER A 989 39.82 30.97 -7.66
C SER A 989 39.67 31.75 -6.36
N TYR A 990 40.69 31.70 -5.52
CA TYR A 990 40.67 32.28 -4.17
C TYR A 990 41.67 33.42 -4.04
N ALA A 991 41.46 34.27 -3.04
CA ALA A 991 42.26 35.48 -2.80
C ALA A 991 43.73 35.19 -2.46
N ASP A 992 44.05 33.97 -2.03
CA ASP A 992 45.42 33.51 -1.75
C ASP A 992 46.19 33.03 -2.99
N GLY A 993 45.60 33.17 -4.19
CA GLY A 993 46.18 32.75 -5.46
C GLY A 993 46.01 31.26 -5.77
N SER A 994 45.33 30.50 -4.91
CA SER A 994 44.95 29.12 -5.17
C SER A 994 43.69 29.01 -6.01
N MET A 995 43.55 27.89 -6.72
CA MET A 995 42.37 27.57 -7.52
C MET A 995 41.86 26.19 -7.20
N LEU A 996 40.54 26.04 -7.18
CA LEU A 996 39.86 24.76 -7.09
C LEU A 996 39.66 24.22 -8.51
N ILE A 997 40.14 23.01 -8.76
CA ILE A 997 40.00 22.31 -10.04
C ILE A 997 39.28 20.98 -9.85
N SER A 998 38.64 20.50 -10.90
CA SER A 998 38.03 19.17 -11.01
C SER A 998 38.92 18.29 -11.89
N LEU A 999 39.27 17.11 -11.38
CA LEU A 999 40.10 16.09 -12.00
C LEU A 999 39.23 14.87 -12.37
N PRO A 1000 39.47 14.20 -13.51
CA PRO A 1000 38.81 12.94 -13.83
C PRO A 1000 39.22 11.84 -12.84
N ARG A 1001 38.37 10.84 -12.64
CA ARG A 1001 38.61 9.70 -11.73
C ARG A 1001 39.14 8.45 -12.45
N TYR A 1002 39.50 7.43 -11.67
CA TYR A 1002 39.99 6.13 -12.15
C TYR A 1002 41.32 6.24 -12.91
N LEU A 1003 41.53 5.47 -13.98
CA LEU A 1003 42.79 5.47 -14.73
C LEU A 1003 43.19 6.86 -15.25
N GLU A 1004 42.22 7.70 -15.61
CA GLU A 1004 42.47 9.06 -16.12
C GLU A 1004 42.98 10.01 -15.02
N PHE A 1005 42.74 9.70 -13.74
CA PHE A 1005 43.23 10.50 -12.62
C PHE A 1005 44.76 10.56 -12.60
N LYS A 1006 45.41 9.42 -12.82
CA LYS A 1006 46.88 9.33 -12.90
C LYS A 1006 47.43 10.27 -13.97
N ASP A 1007 46.85 10.23 -15.17
CA ASP A 1007 47.30 11.02 -16.31
C ASP A 1007 47.09 12.53 -16.07
N ALA A 1008 45.97 12.90 -15.43
CA ALA A 1008 45.70 14.29 -15.05
C ALA A 1008 46.72 14.82 -14.02
N VAL A 1009 47.05 14.03 -12.99
CA VAL A 1009 48.04 14.41 -11.97
C VAL A 1009 49.44 14.51 -12.56
N LEU A 1010 49.81 13.61 -13.48
CA LEU A 1010 51.09 13.67 -14.19
C LEU A 1010 51.19 14.90 -15.10
N ALA A 1011 50.12 15.25 -15.83
CA ALA A 1011 50.08 16.44 -16.68
C ALA A 1011 50.27 17.73 -15.87
N ILE A 1012 49.59 17.87 -14.72
CA ILE A 1012 49.74 19.03 -13.82
C ILE A 1012 51.18 19.10 -13.29
N SER A 1013 51.76 17.97 -12.93
CA SER A 1013 53.13 17.88 -12.41
C SER A 1013 54.20 18.24 -13.47
N GLN A 1014 53.95 17.92 -14.74
CA GLN A 1014 54.81 18.29 -15.87
C GLN A 1014 54.72 19.79 -16.19
N ALA A 1015 53.54 20.39 -16.00
CA ALA A 1015 53.32 21.84 -16.14
C ALA A 1015 53.82 22.68 -14.95
N ASN A 1016 54.50 22.06 -13.97
CA ASN A 1016 54.98 22.69 -12.73
C ASN A 1016 53.86 23.25 -11.80
N GLY A 1017 52.63 22.75 -11.95
CA GLY A 1017 51.56 23.02 -10.98
C GLY A 1017 51.90 22.42 -9.61
N GLN A 1018 51.54 23.10 -8.53
CA GLN A 1018 51.73 22.60 -7.17
C GLN A 1018 50.37 22.28 -6.55
N PHE A 1019 50.22 21.05 -6.07
CA PHE A 1019 49.05 20.63 -5.31
C PHE A 1019 49.16 21.12 -3.87
N ILE A 1020 48.09 21.71 -3.36
CA ILE A 1020 47.94 22.05 -1.94
C ILE A 1020 47.26 20.90 -1.22
N GLU A 1021 46.19 20.38 -1.80
CA GLU A 1021 45.38 19.29 -1.27
C GLU A 1021 44.56 18.66 -2.40
N ILE A 1022 44.29 17.36 -2.30
CA ILE A 1022 43.39 16.64 -3.22
C ILE A 1022 42.28 16.06 -2.35
N ALA A 1023 41.04 16.39 -2.67
CA ALA A 1023 39.86 16.03 -1.88
C ALA A 1023 39.97 16.36 -0.38
N GLY A 1024 40.64 17.46 -0.02
CA GLY A 1024 40.89 17.88 1.36
C GLY A 1024 42.00 17.10 2.10
N ASN A 1025 42.74 16.23 1.41
CA ASN A 1025 43.75 15.36 2.00
C ASN A 1025 45.18 15.81 1.68
N GLN A 1026 46.14 15.33 2.48
CA GLN A 1026 47.55 15.71 2.42
C GLN A 1026 48.45 14.58 1.90
N TYR A 1027 47.96 13.33 1.91
CA TYR A 1027 48.68 12.18 1.40
C TYR A 1027 47.85 11.39 0.39
N ILE A 1028 48.53 10.78 -0.57
CA ILE A 1028 47.92 9.88 -1.55
C ILE A 1028 48.68 8.57 -1.64
N PHE A 1029 47.95 7.47 -1.82
CA PHE A 1029 48.51 6.14 -1.98
C PHE A 1029 48.74 5.81 -3.46
N ALA A 1030 49.85 5.14 -3.76
CA ALA A 1030 50.26 4.81 -5.12
C ALA A 1030 50.89 3.41 -5.18
N THR A 1031 50.80 2.77 -6.35
CA THR A 1031 51.62 1.58 -6.66
C THR A 1031 52.51 1.81 -7.86
N VAL A 1032 53.69 1.20 -7.80
CA VAL A 1032 54.64 1.14 -8.91
C VAL A 1032 55.04 -0.30 -9.22
N LEU A 1033 55.21 -0.60 -10.50
CA LEU A 1033 55.76 -1.87 -10.99
C LEU A 1033 57.26 -1.72 -11.18
N ALA A 1034 58.03 -2.60 -10.53
CA ALA A 1034 59.47 -2.55 -10.60
C ALA A 1034 60.10 -3.95 -10.66
N ASN A 1035 61.33 -4.03 -11.13
CA ASN A 1035 62.12 -5.27 -11.09
C ASN A 1035 62.37 -5.69 -9.63
N LYS A 1036 62.57 -6.99 -9.40
CA LYS A 1036 62.78 -7.53 -8.04
C LYS A 1036 63.88 -6.84 -7.24
N ASP A 1037 64.96 -6.44 -7.90
CA ASP A 1037 66.13 -5.81 -7.28
C ASP A 1037 65.99 -4.29 -7.13
N TRP A 1038 64.88 -3.70 -7.58
CA TRP A 1038 64.62 -2.27 -7.47
C TRP A 1038 64.49 -1.83 -6.01
N GLN A 1039 65.13 -0.72 -5.66
CA GLN A 1039 65.04 -0.09 -4.35
C GLN A 1039 64.48 1.32 -4.51
N ALA A 1040 63.54 1.70 -3.65
CA ALA A 1040 63.00 3.05 -3.65
C ALA A 1040 63.91 3.98 -2.84
N ASN A 1041 64.36 5.07 -3.45
CA ASN A 1041 64.93 6.21 -2.75
C ASN A 1041 64.28 7.48 -3.33
N ILE A 1042 63.13 7.85 -2.77
CA ILE A 1042 62.29 8.96 -3.24
C ILE A 1042 62.02 9.85 -2.03
N ASP A 1043 62.35 11.13 -2.16
CA ASP A 1043 62.18 12.10 -1.09
C ASP A 1043 60.70 12.32 -0.78
N ASN A 1044 60.39 12.55 0.50
CA ASN A 1044 59.03 12.82 1.00
C ASN A 1044 58.01 11.73 0.63
N SER A 1045 58.47 10.49 0.60
CA SER A 1045 57.65 9.30 0.37
C SER A 1045 57.86 8.24 1.45
N LYS A 1046 56.87 7.37 1.62
CA LYS A 1046 56.98 6.19 2.48
C LYS A 1046 56.66 4.95 1.66
N VAL A 1047 57.65 4.09 1.44
CA VAL A 1047 57.39 2.73 0.95
C VAL A 1047 56.70 1.95 2.06
N ASN A 1048 55.48 1.49 1.80
CA ASN A 1048 54.67 0.78 2.78
C ASN A 1048 54.99 -0.73 2.74
N PHE A 1049 54.91 -1.34 1.56
CA PHE A 1049 55.24 -2.75 1.36
C PHE A 1049 55.51 -3.05 -0.12
N ALA A 1050 56.12 -4.20 -0.40
CA ALA A 1050 56.36 -4.70 -1.75
C ALA A 1050 55.93 -6.18 -1.86
N MET A 1051 55.23 -6.52 -2.94
CA MET A 1051 54.71 -7.87 -3.15
C MET A 1051 55.08 -8.41 -4.54
N PRO A 1052 55.49 -9.68 -4.66
CA PRO A 1052 55.74 -10.29 -5.96
C PRO A 1052 54.44 -10.45 -6.74
N ILE A 1053 54.49 -10.35 -8.06
CA ILE A 1053 53.35 -10.63 -8.94
C ILE A 1053 53.36 -12.13 -9.25
N ALA A 1054 52.23 -12.84 -9.04
CA ALA A 1054 52.22 -14.29 -9.15
C ALA A 1054 52.57 -14.80 -10.55
N THR A 1055 52.13 -14.07 -11.57
CA THR A 1055 52.31 -14.38 -12.99
C THR A 1055 53.61 -13.82 -13.59
N LYS A 1056 54.18 -12.74 -13.03
CA LYS A 1056 55.39 -12.06 -13.55
C LYS A 1056 56.61 -12.28 -12.63
N ARG A 1057 57.39 -13.33 -12.91
CA ARG A 1057 58.49 -13.81 -12.03
C ARG A 1057 59.64 -12.82 -11.80
N THR A 1058 59.80 -11.77 -12.62
CA THR A 1058 60.90 -10.78 -12.50
C THR A 1058 60.44 -9.45 -11.90
N GLN A 1059 59.14 -9.28 -11.67
CA GLN A 1059 58.56 -8.01 -11.21
C GLN A 1059 57.92 -8.11 -9.81
N LYS A 1060 57.83 -6.97 -9.15
CA LYS A 1060 57.11 -6.75 -7.89
C LYS A 1060 56.29 -5.47 -7.99
N ARG A 1061 55.15 -5.45 -7.28
CA ARG A 1061 54.34 -4.25 -7.07
C ARG A 1061 54.76 -3.63 -5.73
N VAL A 1062 55.13 -2.36 -5.74
CA VAL A 1062 55.55 -1.62 -4.55
C VAL A 1062 54.51 -0.55 -4.23
N ALA A 1063 53.97 -0.59 -3.01
CA ALA A 1063 52.99 0.36 -2.51
C ALA A 1063 53.69 1.50 -1.77
N ILE A 1064 53.39 2.74 -2.15
CA ILE A 1064 54.09 3.96 -1.68
C ILE A 1064 53.05 5.01 -1.29
N THR A 1065 53.24 5.65 -0.14
CA THR A 1065 52.49 6.86 0.26
C THR A 1065 53.30 8.09 -0.17
N LEU A 1066 52.66 9.02 -0.87
CA LEU A 1066 53.26 10.26 -1.36
C LEU A 1066 52.60 11.47 -0.67
N GLU A 1067 53.39 12.46 -0.29
CA GLU A 1067 52.88 13.73 0.22
C GLU A 1067 52.39 14.61 -0.96
N ILE A 1068 51.16 15.13 -0.87
CA ILE A 1068 50.52 15.88 -1.96
C ILE A 1068 51.28 17.18 -2.26
N SER A 1069 51.77 17.87 -1.22
CA SER A 1069 52.52 19.13 -1.36
C SER A 1069 53.81 18.96 -2.20
N GLN A 1070 54.37 17.74 -2.24
CA GLN A 1070 55.58 17.38 -2.98
C GLN A 1070 55.31 16.44 -4.16
N LEU A 1071 54.04 16.17 -4.49
CA LEU A 1071 53.63 15.11 -5.42
C LEU A 1071 54.31 15.23 -6.79
N ALA A 1072 54.40 16.45 -7.33
CA ALA A 1072 55.05 16.69 -8.62
C ALA A 1072 56.55 16.31 -8.63
N ASN A 1073 57.25 16.53 -7.52
CA ASN A 1073 58.66 16.18 -7.38
C ASN A 1073 58.84 14.66 -7.21
N SER A 1074 58.03 14.04 -6.35
CA SER A 1074 58.09 12.59 -6.11
C SER A 1074 57.74 11.78 -7.38
N LEU A 1075 56.78 12.23 -8.20
CA LEU A 1075 56.45 11.59 -9.48
C LEU A 1075 57.59 11.71 -10.50
N LYS A 1076 58.28 12.86 -10.58
CA LYS A 1076 59.46 13.03 -11.44
C LYS A 1076 60.61 12.13 -11.01
N GLN A 1077 60.88 12.02 -9.71
CA GLN A 1077 61.90 11.11 -9.17
C GLN A 1077 61.55 9.65 -9.50
N LEU A 1078 60.29 9.25 -9.31
CA LEU A 1078 59.81 7.90 -9.62
C LEU A 1078 60.10 7.49 -11.07
N GLN A 1079 59.79 8.36 -12.04
CA GLN A 1079 60.05 8.11 -13.46
C GLN A 1079 61.54 7.94 -13.79
N GLN A 1080 62.44 8.56 -13.02
CA GLN A 1080 63.90 8.46 -13.19
C GLN A 1080 64.49 7.15 -12.62
N THR A 1081 63.77 6.46 -11.73
CA THR A 1081 64.23 5.20 -11.10
C THR A 1081 63.99 3.95 -11.94
N GLY A 1082 63.34 4.07 -13.11
CA GLY A 1082 62.99 2.94 -13.98
C GLY A 1082 61.82 2.07 -13.48
N ALA A 1083 61.07 2.53 -12.47
CA ALA A 1083 59.80 1.94 -12.07
C ALA A 1083 58.64 2.55 -12.87
N ASP A 1084 57.65 1.73 -13.22
CA ASP A 1084 56.44 2.18 -13.91
C ASP A 1084 55.35 2.55 -12.89
N ILE A 1085 54.76 3.73 -13.01
CA ILE A 1085 53.70 4.20 -12.12
C ILE A 1085 52.40 3.51 -12.55
N GLU A 1086 52.05 2.46 -11.81
CA GLU A 1086 50.89 1.62 -12.11
C GLU A 1086 49.59 2.38 -11.85
N HIS A 1087 49.44 2.92 -10.64
CA HIS A 1087 48.21 3.56 -10.20
C HIS A 1087 48.46 4.63 -9.14
N LEU A 1088 47.69 5.73 -9.21
CA LEU A 1088 47.50 6.69 -8.13
C LEU A 1088 46.07 6.50 -7.62
N TYR A 1089 45.91 5.99 -6.41
CA TYR A 1089 44.59 5.63 -5.88
C TYR A 1089 43.87 6.90 -5.44
N ASP A 1090 42.85 7.29 -6.20
CA ASP A 1090 41.95 8.36 -5.80
C ASP A 1090 41.11 7.95 -4.59
N TYR A 1091 40.48 8.95 -3.94
CA TYR A 1091 39.71 8.75 -2.71
C TYR A 1091 38.29 8.23 -2.95
#